data_AF-A0A4Q2D626-F1
#
_entry.id   AF-A0A4Q2D626-F1
#
_cell.length_a   1.000
_cell.length_b   1.000
_cell.length_c   1.000
_cell.angle_alpha   90.00
_cell.angle_beta   90.00
_cell.angle_gamma   90.00
#
_symmetry.space_group_name_H-M   'P 1'
#
loop_
_entity.id
_entity.type
_entity.pdbx_description
1 polymer ?
#
loop_
_entity_poly.entity_id
_entity_poly.type
_entity_poly.pdbx_seq_one_letter_code
_entity_poly.pdbx_strand_id
1 'polypeptide(L)'
;MPRPKQSTLQRRAASAQGHETQAKIRGSQPLESSLATASANALAQDGTTQLEESSLELTQAHLLDAQAQIEALEEQVSMGTQESSGLKIANTKLLEKISNLQSQIVVLSTRKAEMTSQLRNTRQKLTRSLLKNTSLSKTIAELQKSADAQRERFKALKSEHKDAFSRLNNLDTEKQKLSKTLTKVQSSGETTQQKNKEGLALLRSKLIDSQRQTSLLKKKTYRAGGVLERSVAHVEKETFTKATTFCLMAKGVFKESVRDLVRYLFKAGVSAHRMEEVIHKVCTLVGIKVAGTISPSSIARIIREGEVSAKLQIGYELSEAKGMFSDPIFCCSWSNVLQMLAFTLSADGTGHRAINYNSRHINLKAEDYTTGEISHKIRFLGIKASLDGSSAESIKDYDLILGNICDLFNRSPFGKRQRNNPMRLVEVFTKLTGMHTDHCAKEKKDAETMDKKKKQAVLQCLGEKQLMEQDTDGLLPLFTASRKKMITKLGGENAWSLLSEADQAEHNAKMLQGIIQELGKESLSLMSEDEQRVLNLFIWAGCGCHKELNTVRGGYSSMVQWYQENETETQPILLANRDNAPVLKDITTEGDIENEVQARAFEMTGRGGIKCAQIAGAIFNNKLDKKGHHDAFRWWWEKEVKVSFTFPDTSNTRFGSYCDAAIALIIHLDDFKRFLEYVKSKKDNNRWSHMEENLWKALHDLPTLCELVILGLYGEAVGTPYMTKIRESAQKKVNMLDLGGLHKQVYEHMKSLSKSPEDLLAGNPDESNLTCVLFGNAWGNPAFIKTVHSMAPTLPNIDSLLRAFFTGACATWKRFTSEFAPGGLIDEASQEEKELAWLLPTNDVNEGALGSFRVMMRRQPQLSLTGYNAQAMYFQNDTQAFVQKYFIEPEDLKFVHAAARENSGEDRKRRKEIVEFAQKRAKEKEDNRKERQKKAQAKKSHLDQLELILDANAIKDLKGAALRDMFDKFKEANAPDLGKVDKGRYGKVGDIRDAIVKAIDSYHKKKWVPALDSLAEGNEEVILTDDEASDWESDNDMD
;
A
#
# COMPACT_ATOMS: atom_id res chain seq x y z
N MET A 1 33.24 -14.49 5.44
CA MET A 1 33.42 -14.82 4.00
C MET A 1 33.13 -13.57 3.19
N PRO A 2 34.05 -13.07 2.34
CA PRO A 2 33.73 -11.87 1.57
C PRO A 2 33.96 -11.99 0.05
N ARG A 3 33.12 -11.21 -0.64
CA ARG A 3 33.22 -10.60 -1.99
C ARG A 3 32.60 -11.39 -3.16
N PRO A 4 32.24 -10.72 -4.28
CA PRO A 4 32.20 -9.25 -4.56
C PRO A 4 30.82 -8.86 -5.17
N LYS A 5 30.43 -7.61 -5.48
CA LYS A 5 30.97 -6.64 -6.45
C LYS A 5 30.16 -5.32 -6.28
N GLN A 6 30.81 -4.15 -6.40
CA GLN A 6 30.64 -3.17 -7.49
C GLN A 6 29.15 -2.83 -7.76
N SER A 7 28.73 -1.57 -7.77
CA SER A 7 29.25 -0.57 -8.70
C SER A 7 28.96 0.88 -8.31
N THR A 8 29.89 1.68 -8.77
CA THR A 8 29.90 3.12 -9.06
C THR A 8 28.68 3.63 -9.84
N LEU A 9 28.27 4.87 -9.51
CA LEU A 9 27.99 6.02 -10.41
C LEU A 9 27.18 5.75 -11.70
N GLN A 10 26.04 6.43 -11.90
CA GLN A 10 26.03 7.81 -12.42
C GLN A 10 24.60 8.40 -12.56
N ARG A 11 24.55 9.70 -12.25
CA ARG A 11 23.63 10.80 -12.62
C ARG A 11 22.48 10.52 -13.59
N ARG A 12 21.37 11.24 -13.35
CA ARG A 12 20.70 11.99 -14.43
C ARG A 12 19.86 13.16 -13.90
N ALA A 13 19.94 14.27 -14.60
CA ALA A 13 18.83 15.17 -14.91
C ALA A 13 19.17 15.75 -16.31
N ALA A 14 18.32 15.71 -17.36
CA ALA A 14 17.03 16.38 -17.57
C ALA A 14 17.10 17.90 -17.29
N SER A 15 16.45 18.81 -18.01
CA SER A 15 15.56 18.83 -19.19
C SER A 15 15.05 20.28 -19.25
N ALA A 16 14.87 20.89 -20.43
CA ALA A 16 13.75 21.83 -20.68
C ALA A 16 13.66 22.24 -22.16
N GLN A 17 12.41 22.43 -22.60
CA GLN A 17 11.92 22.76 -23.94
C GLN A 17 11.84 24.29 -24.18
N GLY A 18 11.71 24.69 -25.45
CA GLY A 18 11.28 26.02 -25.87
C GLY A 18 10.61 25.97 -27.26
N HIS A 19 9.48 26.66 -27.38
CA HIS A 19 8.52 26.72 -28.50
C HIS A 19 8.97 27.61 -29.67
N GLU A 20 8.46 27.30 -30.87
CA GLU A 20 8.46 28.14 -32.08
C GLU A 20 7.48 29.33 -31.98
N THR A 21 7.89 30.48 -32.53
CA THR A 21 7.00 31.57 -32.95
C THR A 21 7.68 32.29 -34.12
N GLN A 22 7.02 32.34 -35.28
CA GLN A 22 7.44 33.16 -36.43
C GLN A 22 6.88 34.58 -36.26
N ALA A 23 7.74 35.60 -36.30
CA ALA A 23 7.33 36.98 -36.61
C ALA A 23 8.51 37.82 -37.13
N LYS A 24 8.26 38.47 -38.27
CA LYS A 24 9.03 39.54 -38.91
C LYS A 24 9.30 40.72 -37.97
N ILE A 25 10.48 41.33 -38.09
CA ILE A 25 10.64 42.78 -37.87
C ILE A 25 11.05 43.43 -39.19
N ARG A 26 10.28 44.46 -39.56
CA ARG A 26 10.36 45.36 -40.72
C ARG A 26 10.77 46.76 -40.22
N GLY A 27 11.42 47.53 -41.10
CA GLY A 27 11.38 49.01 -41.17
C GLY A 27 12.44 49.73 -40.33
N SER A 28 13.43 50.45 -40.86
CA SER A 28 13.62 51.16 -42.14
C SER A 28 12.63 52.31 -42.38
N GLN A 29 13.09 53.52 -42.09
CA GLN A 29 12.70 54.83 -42.63
C GLN A 29 14.02 55.63 -42.76
N PRO A 30 14.20 56.53 -43.75
CA PRO A 30 13.34 57.73 -43.88
C PRO A 30 12.92 58.15 -45.31
N LEU A 31 11.82 58.93 -45.34
CA LEU A 31 11.46 60.10 -46.18
C LEU A 31 11.78 60.05 -47.70
N GLU A 32 10.78 59.89 -48.57
CA GLU A 32 9.94 60.96 -49.18
C GLU A 32 10.70 61.84 -50.17
N SER A 33 10.52 61.65 -51.49
CA SER A 33 9.61 62.42 -52.36
C SER A 33 10.50 63.04 -53.48
N SER A 34 10.11 63.27 -54.73
CA SER A 34 8.81 63.45 -55.35
C SER A 34 8.96 63.36 -56.89
N LEU A 35 7.83 63.13 -57.55
CA LEU A 35 7.40 63.72 -58.81
C LEU A 35 8.07 63.33 -60.15
N ALA A 36 7.25 62.63 -60.94
CA ALA A 36 6.64 63.12 -62.19
C ALA A 36 7.01 62.39 -63.50
N THR A 37 6.11 61.48 -63.88
CA THR A 37 5.35 61.47 -65.16
C THR A 37 6.05 61.86 -66.47
N ALA A 38 6.02 60.90 -67.41
CA ALA A 38 5.27 60.93 -68.67
C ALA A 38 6.10 60.63 -69.93
N SER A 39 5.75 59.49 -70.51
CA SER A 39 5.27 59.31 -71.88
C SER A 39 6.15 59.69 -73.09
N ALA A 40 6.08 58.75 -74.04
CA ALA A 40 6.21 58.90 -75.49
C ALA A 40 7.62 58.94 -76.10
N ASN A 41 7.97 57.78 -76.68
CA ASN A 41 8.48 57.63 -78.04
C ASN A 41 8.53 58.94 -78.87
N ALA A 42 9.74 59.32 -79.32
CA ALA A 42 10.07 59.52 -80.73
C ALA A 42 11.54 59.97 -80.91
N LEU A 43 12.30 59.17 -81.66
CA LEU A 43 13.28 59.57 -82.69
C LEU A 43 14.09 60.86 -82.47
N ALA A 44 15.40 60.74 -82.20
CA ALA A 44 16.46 61.30 -83.03
C ALA A 44 17.86 60.93 -82.47
N GLN A 45 18.76 60.63 -83.39
CA GLN A 45 20.14 60.18 -83.19
C GLN A 45 21.04 61.26 -82.54
N ASP A 46 22.17 60.79 -82.01
CA ASP A 46 23.44 61.54 -81.83
C ASP A 46 23.78 62.11 -80.43
N GLY A 47 23.91 61.25 -79.42
CA GLY A 47 24.38 61.65 -78.07
C GLY A 47 24.98 60.55 -77.18
N THR A 48 25.32 59.38 -77.73
CA THR A 48 25.58 58.16 -76.94
C THR A 48 27.02 58.00 -76.42
N THR A 49 27.96 58.88 -76.77
CA THR A 49 29.39 58.67 -76.45
C THR A 49 29.90 59.38 -75.19
N GLN A 50 29.18 60.35 -74.62
CA GLN A 50 29.63 61.05 -73.39
C GLN A 50 29.05 60.50 -72.07
N LEU A 51 27.98 59.68 -72.14
CA LEU A 51 27.38 59.06 -70.95
C LEU A 51 28.11 57.77 -70.52
N GLU A 52 28.75 57.06 -71.44
CA GLU A 52 29.47 55.81 -71.14
C GLU A 52 30.82 56.08 -70.45
N GLU A 53 31.56 57.13 -70.83
CA GLU A 53 32.84 57.48 -70.18
C GLU A 53 32.64 57.96 -68.73
N SER A 54 31.63 58.77 -68.45
CA SER A 54 31.34 59.24 -67.09
C SER A 54 30.79 58.12 -66.18
N SER A 55 30.03 57.16 -66.75
CA SER A 55 29.64 55.92 -66.04
C SER A 55 30.86 55.07 -65.69
N LEU A 56 31.83 54.96 -66.60
CA LEU A 56 33.03 54.14 -66.39
C LEU A 56 33.90 54.72 -65.25
N GLU A 57 34.14 56.03 -65.24
CA GLU A 57 34.89 56.71 -64.19
C GLU A 57 34.21 56.57 -62.82
N LEU A 58 32.88 56.67 -62.75
CA LEU A 58 32.13 56.49 -61.51
C LEU A 58 32.24 55.06 -60.98
N THR A 59 32.15 54.06 -61.86
CA THR A 59 32.35 52.65 -61.47
C THR A 59 33.78 52.35 -61.04
N GLN A 60 34.78 53.01 -61.62
CA GLN A 60 36.18 52.83 -61.26
C GLN A 60 36.49 53.47 -59.89
N ALA A 61 35.88 54.62 -59.58
CA ALA A 61 35.95 55.24 -58.25
C ALA A 61 35.27 54.36 -57.17
N HIS A 62 34.10 53.79 -57.47
CA HIS A 62 33.41 52.86 -56.55
C HIS A 62 34.22 51.57 -56.33
N LEU A 63 34.94 51.07 -57.34
CA LEU A 63 35.79 49.89 -57.21
C LEU A 63 36.98 50.15 -56.29
N LEU A 64 37.60 51.34 -56.40
CA LEU A 64 38.70 51.76 -55.54
C LEU A 64 38.25 51.96 -54.09
N ASP A 65 37.08 52.55 -53.87
CA ASP A 65 36.50 52.68 -52.52
C ASP A 65 36.15 51.32 -51.91
N ALA A 66 35.58 50.41 -52.72
CA ALA A 66 35.32 49.03 -52.29
C ALA A 66 36.60 48.27 -51.95
N GLN A 67 37.69 48.46 -52.71
CA GLN A 67 39.00 47.86 -52.39
C GLN A 67 39.56 48.40 -51.06
N ALA A 68 39.48 49.71 -50.83
CA ALA A 68 39.91 50.31 -49.57
C ALA A 68 39.07 49.80 -48.38
N GLN A 69 37.77 49.61 -48.56
CA GLN A 69 36.89 49.03 -47.53
C GLN A 69 37.21 47.54 -47.27
N ILE A 70 37.56 46.77 -48.31
CA ILE A 70 37.98 45.38 -48.17
C ILE A 70 39.29 45.30 -47.38
N GLU A 71 40.29 46.13 -47.71
CA GLU A 71 41.56 46.16 -46.97
C GLU A 71 41.34 46.52 -45.49
N ALA A 72 40.49 47.51 -45.20
CA ALA A 72 40.15 47.88 -43.83
C ALA A 72 39.41 46.76 -43.06
N LEU A 73 38.53 46.02 -43.73
CA LEU A 73 37.83 44.86 -43.15
C LEU A 73 38.78 43.67 -42.93
N GLU A 74 39.71 43.42 -43.85
CA GLU A 74 40.74 42.39 -43.70
C GLU A 74 41.66 42.68 -42.50
N GLU A 75 42.02 43.95 -42.29
CA GLU A 75 42.79 44.37 -41.11
C GLU A 75 42.00 44.19 -39.81
N GLN A 76 40.71 44.56 -39.79
CA GLN A 76 39.84 44.32 -38.63
C GLN A 76 39.65 42.83 -38.33
N VAL A 77 39.50 41.99 -39.35
CA VAL A 77 39.41 40.53 -39.19
C VAL A 77 40.74 39.98 -38.66
N SER A 78 41.87 40.46 -39.17
CA SER A 78 43.20 40.09 -38.68
C SER A 78 43.37 40.42 -37.19
N MET A 79 43.03 41.64 -36.78
CA MET A 79 43.04 42.05 -35.37
C MET A 79 42.10 41.19 -34.50
N GLY A 80 40.87 40.93 -34.98
CA GLY A 80 39.91 40.09 -34.28
C GLY A 80 40.37 38.63 -34.13
N THR A 81 41.06 38.08 -35.13
CA THR A 81 41.65 36.73 -35.02
C THR A 81 42.81 36.69 -34.02
N GLN A 82 43.61 37.75 -33.94
CA GLN A 82 44.68 37.88 -32.96
C GLN A 82 44.14 37.98 -31.53
N GLU A 83 43.07 38.77 -31.31
CA GLU A 83 42.39 38.86 -30.02
C GLU A 83 41.73 37.54 -29.61
N SER A 84 41.06 36.85 -30.56
CA SER A 84 40.49 35.51 -30.34
C SER A 84 41.56 34.48 -29.94
N SER A 85 42.75 34.56 -30.54
CA SER A 85 43.89 33.70 -30.17
C SER A 85 44.39 33.99 -28.75
N GLY A 86 44.47 35.26 -28.36
CA GLY A 86 44.83 35.68 -27.00
C GLY A 86 43.83 35.19 -25.95
N LEU A 87 42.53 35.31 -26.26
CA LEU A 87 41.45 34.80 -25.41
C LEU A 87 41.50 33.28 -25.27
N LYS A 88 41.78 32.53 -26.34
CA LYS A 88 41.96 31.06 -26.26
C LYS A 88 43.09 30.66 -25.33
N ILE A 89 44.24 31.35 -25.40
CA ILE A 89 45.40 31.09 -24.52
C ILE A 89 45.04 31.41 -23.06
N ALA A 90 44.37 32.53 -22.80
CA ALA A 90 43.90 32.89 -21.47
C ALA A 90 42.92 31.86 -20.90
N ASN A 91 42.01 31.35 -21.75
CA ASN A 91 41.02 30.35 -21.37
C ASN A 91 41.69 29.00 -21.02
N THR A 92 42.70 28.58 -21.79
CA THR A 92 43.49 27.38 -21.44
C THR A 92 44.21 27.51 -20.10
N LYS A 93 44.78 28.68 -19.78
CA LYS A 93 45.42 28.92 -18.47
C LYS A 93 44.40 28.93 -17.32
N LEU A 94 43.20 29.45 -17.54
CA LEU A 94 42.11 29.41 -16.56
C LEU A 94 41.64 27.97 -16.32
N LEU A 95 41.52 27.16 -17.37
CA LEU A 95 41.14 25.75 -17.27
C LEU A 95 42.16 24.93 -16.48
N GLU A 96 43.47 25.14 -16.70
CA GLU A 96 44.52 24.51 -15.89
C GLU A 96 44.42 24.92 -14.41
N LYS A 97 44.16 26.20 -14.14
CA LYS A 97 44.00 26.71 -12.76
C LYS A 97 42.77 26.12 -12.08
N ILE A 98 41.66 25.98 -12.81
CA ILE A 98 40.44 25.31 -12.32
C ILE A 98 40.73 23.84 -12.00
N SER A 99 41.44 23.12 -12.87
CA SER A 99 41.82 21.72 -12.64
C SER A 99 42.68 21.54 -11.39
N ASN A 100 43.64 22.45 -11.16
CA ASN A 100 44.49 22.43 -9.96
C ASN A 100 43.67 22.72 -8.69
N LEU A 101 42.80 23.74 -8.72
CA LEU A 101 41.90 24.04 -7.60
C LEU A 101 40.92 22.89 -7.30
N GLN A 102 40.39 22.24 -8.33
CA GLN A 102 39.54 21.04 -8.17
C GLN A 102 40.32 19.91 -7.48
N SER A 103 41.58 19.70 -7.86
CA SER A 103 42.44 18.70 -7.21
C SER A 103 42.68 19.01 -5.74
N GLN A 104 42.91 20.28 -5.39
CA GLN A 104 43.08 20.72 -4.00
C GLN A 104 41.79 20.56 -3.18
N ILE A 105 40.62 20.87 -3.76
CA ILE A 105 39.32 20.67 -3.12
C ILE A 105 39.09 19.19 -2.82
N VAL A 106 39.46 18.29 -3.74
CA VAL A 106 39.35 16.84 -3.51
C VAL A 106 40.24 16.41 -2.34
N VAL A 107 41.49 16.85 -2.28
CA VAL A 107 42.40 16.55 -1.16
C VAL A 107 41.85 17.06 0.18
N LEU A 108 41.36 18.30 0.22
CA LEU A 108 40.77 18.89 1.42
C LEU A 108 39.48 18.17 1.84
N SER A 109 38.63 17.77 0.88
CA SER A 109 37.41 17.00 1.16
C SER A 109 37.71 15.62 1.75
N THR A 110 38.76 14.96 1.25
CA THR A 110 39.23 13.66 1.75
C THR A 110 39.73 13.79 3.18
N ARG A 111 40.56 14.82 3.45
CA ARG A 111 41.08 15.10 4.79
C ARG A 111 39.99 15.49 5.78
N LYS A 112 38.97 16.23 5.34
CA LYS A 112 37.76 16.55 6.14
C LYS A 112 36.98 15.27 6.49
N ALA A 113 36.80 14.36 5.54
CA ALA A 113 36.11 13.08 5.77
C ALA A 113 36.88 12.20 6.76
N GLU A 114 38.20 12.14 6.64
CA GLU A 114 39.08 11.39 7.52
C GLU A 114 39.06 11.94 8.95
N MET A 115 39.15 13.27 9.10
CA MET A 115 39.04 13.95 10.39
C MET A 115 37.65 13.76 11.03
N THR A 116 36.59 13.76 10.23
CA THR A 116 35.22 13.50 10.71
C THR A 116 35.05 12.06 11.20
N SER A 117 35.64 11.09 10.48
CA SER A 117 35.68 9.68 10.89
C SER A 117 36.45 9.48 12.20
N GLN A 118 37.62 10.11 12.33
CA GLN A 118 38.40 10.10 13.56
C GLN A 118 37.62 10.69 14.74
N LEU A 119 36.98 11.87 14.54
CA LEU A 119 36.18 12.54 15.56
C LEU A 119 35.00 11.65 16.02
N ARG A 120 34.34 10.96 15.08
CA ARG A 120 33.25 10.02 15.36
C ARG A 120 33.74 8.85 16.21
N ASN A 121 34.88 8.26 15.86
CA ASN A 121 35.49 7.15 16.60
C ASN A 121 35.92 7.58 18.02
N THR A 122 36.50 8.77 18.19
CA THR A 122 36.85 9.30 19.52
C THR A 122 35.62 9.60 20.37
N ARG A 123 34.55 10.17 19.79
CA ARG A 123 33.28 10.38 20.50
C ARG A 123 32.68 9.07 20.96
N GLN A 124 32.67 8.05 20.10
CA GLN A 124 32.15 6.73 20.45
C GLN A 124 32.97 6.05 21.56
N LYS A 125 34.30 6.18 21.53
CA LYS A 125 35.19 5.71 22.61
C LYS A 125 34.91 6.44 23.93
N LEU A 126 34.73 7.76 23.89
CA LEU A 126 34.42 8.57 25.07
C LEU A 126 33.05 8.23 25.67
N THR A 127 32.01 8.06 24.84
CA THR A 127 30.67 7.63 25.27
C THR A 127 30.72 6.24 25.92
N ARG A 128 31.44 5.28 25.33
CA ARG A 128 31.64 3.95 25.93
C ARG A 128 32.39 4.04 27.28
N SER A 129 33.39 4.91 27.37
CA SER A 129 34.13 5.14 28.63
C SER A 129 33.25 5.78 29.70
N LEU A 130 32.39 6.75 29.34
CA LEU A 130 31.44 7.40 30.27
C LEU A 130 30.36 6.43 30.76
N LEU A 131 29.83 5.58 29.87
CA LEU A 131 28.89 4.50 30.25
C LEU A 131 29.55 3.46 31.17
N LYS A 132 30.80 3.10 30.89
CA LYS A 132 31.57 2.20 31.77
C LYS A 132 31.85 2.85 33.13
N ASN A 133 32.18 4.14 33.16
CA ASN A 133 32.47 4.86 34.39
C ASN A 133 31.21 5.03 35.26
N THR A 134 30.06 5.32 34.65
CA THR A 134 28.77 5.40 35.36
C THR A 134 28.32 4.03 35.91
N SER A 135 28.53 2.95 35.15
CA SER A 135 28.33 1.57 35.62
C SER A 135 29.25 1.21 36.79
N LEU A 136 30.54 1.54 36.70
CA LEU A 136 31.51 1.30 37.76
C LEU A 136 31.19 2.12 39.02
N SER A 137 30.79 3.39 38.88
CA SER A 137 30.38 4.22 40.02
C SER A 137 29.14 3.68 40.73
N LYS A 138 28.16 3.13 40.00
CA LYS A 138 27.02 2.41 40.60
C LYS A 138 27.48 1.17 41.38
N THR A 139 28.37 0.38 40.77
CA THR A 139 28.90 -0.85 41.39
C THR A 139 29.71 -0.53 42.65
N ILE A 140 30.51 0.54 42.63
CA ILE A 140 31.28 1.02 43.79
C ILE A 140 30.32 1.47 44.91
N ALA A 141 29.25 2.19 44.60
CA ALA A 141 28.26 2.62 45.59
C ALA A 141 27.51 1.43 46.23
N GLU A 142 27.21 0.39 45.45
CA GLU A 142 26.60 -0.86 45.94
C GLU A 142 27.57 -1.65 46.83
N LEU A 143 28.84 -1.76 46.43
CA LEU A 143 29.89 -2.40 47.22
C LEU A 143 30.18 -1.64 48.52
N GLN A 144 30.15 -0.30 48.51
CA GLN A 144 30.27 0.52 49.72
C GLN A 144 29.12 0.26 50.69
N LYS A 145 27.86 0.25 50.22
CA LYS A 145 26.69 -0.12 51.04
C LYS A 145 26.83 -1.53 51.64
N SER A 146 27.31 -2.49 50.85
CA SER A 146 27.55 -3.85 51.34
C SER A 146 28.68 -3.92 52.36
N ALA A 147 29.77 -3.15 52.16
CA ALA A 147 30.89 -3.09 53.10
C ALA A 147 30.50 -2.43 54.43
N ASP A 148 29.67 -1.40 54.40
CA ASP A 148 29.14 -0.76 55.62
C ASP A 148 28.19 -1.68 56.38
N ALA A 149 27.31 -2.40 55.68
CA ALA A 149 26.46 -3.43 56.28
C ALA A 149 27.27 -4.58 56.90
N GLN A 150 28.37 -4.99 56.24
CA GLN A 150 29.32 -5.98 56.77
C GLN A 150 30.07 -5.45 58.00
N ARG A 151 30.47 -4.16 58.01
CA ARG A 151 31.11 -3.51 59.18
C ARG A 151 30.19 -3.46 60.39
N GLU A 152 28.91 -3.14 60.21
CA GLU A 152 27.94 -3.14 61.31
C GLU A 152 27.66 -4.55 61.82
N ARG A 153 27.56 -5.55 60.93
CA ARG A 153 27.52 -6.97 61.34
C ARG A 153 28.78 -7.39 62.09
N PHE A 154 29.96 -6.95 61.67
CA PHE A 154 31.23 -7.26 62.34
C PHE A 154 31.34 -6.60 63.71
N LYS A 155 30.81 -5.38 63.88
CA LYS A 155 30.68 -4.74 65.21
C LYS A 155 29.73 -5.52 66.12
N ALA A 156 28.58 -5.96 65.61
CA ALA A 156 27.64 -6.80 66.37
C ALA A 156 28.29 -8.13 66.77
N LEU A 157 28.95 -8.83 65.84
CA LEU A 157 29.69 -10.07 66.13
C LEU A 157 30.82 -9.85 67.13
N LYS A 158 31.51 -8.71 67.08
CA LYS A 158 32.58 -8.38 68.05
C LYS A 158 32.03 -8.15 69.46
N SER A 159 30.82 -7.59 69.58
CA SER A 159 30.10 -7.48 70.86
C SER A 159 29.69 -8.86 71.38
N GLU A 160 29.08 -9.70 70.53
CA GLU A 160 28.71 -11.07 70.88
C GLU A 160 29.93 -11.91 71.25
N HIS A 161 31.05 -11.77 70.55
CA HIS A 161 32.31 -12.43 70.89
C HIS A 161 32.84 -11.95 72.24
N LYS A 162 32.74 -10.66 72.56
CA LYS A 162 33.15 -10.13 73.87
C LYS A 162 32.29 -10.69 75.00
N ASP A 163 30.98 -10.83 74.78
CA ASP A 163 30.05 -11.44 75.73
C ASP A 163 30.31 -12.96 75.87
N ALA A 164 30.54 -13.65 74.75
CA ALA A 164 30.90 -15.06 74.74
C ALA A 164 32.23 -15.32 75.44
N PHE A 165 33.24 -14.46 75.24
CA PHE A 165 34.53 -14.53 75.92
C PHE A 165 34.39 -14.29 77.43
N SER A 166 33.53 -13.35 77.83
CA SER A 166 33.22 -13.10 79.25
C SER A 166 32.52 -14.32 79.89
N ARG A 167 31.58 -14.95 79.16
CA ARG A 167 30.95 -16.21 79.59
C ARG A 167 31.95 -17.36 79.65
N LEU A 168 32.89 -17.43 78.72
CA LEU A 168 33.93 -18.47 78.68
C LEU A 168 34.91 -18.32 79.86
N ASN A 169 35.29 -17.10 80.22
CA ASN A 169 36.06 -16.82 81.44
C ASN A 169 35.28 -17.17 82.72
N ASN A 170 33.97 -16.89 82.76
CA ASN A 170 33.12 -17.31 83.87
C ASN A 170 33.02 -18.84 83.97
N LEU A 171 32.92 -19.53 82.83
CA LEU A 171 32.93 -21.00 82.77
C LEU A 171 34.31 -21.57 83.14
N ASP A 172 35.42 -20.93 82.76
CA ASP A 172 36.75 -21.40 83.14
C ASP A 172 37.01 -21.15 84.63
N THR A 173 36.53 -20.05 85.21
CA THR A 173 36.58 -19.83 86.66
C THR A 173 35.67 -20.82 87.42
N GLU A 174 34.49 -21.17 86.89
CA GLU A 174 33.66 -22.26 87.42
C GLU A 174 34.34 -23.62 87.28
N LYS A 175 34.99 -23.90 86.14
CA LYS A 175 35.76 -25.12 85.91
C LYS A 175 36.94 -25.22 86.89
N GLN A 176 37.64 -24.13 87.16
CA GLN A 176 38.70 -24.08 88.16
C GLN A 176 38.15 -24.28 89.58
N LYS A 177 36.97 -23.73 89.92
CA LYS A 177 36.27 -24.00 91.19
C LYS A 177 35.86 -25.47 91.30
N LEU A 178 35.22 -26.03 90.27
CA LEU A 178 34.82 -27.43 90.18
C LEU A 178 36.02 -28.37 90.20
N SER A 179 37.13 -28.03 89.56
CA SER A 179 38.38 -28.80 89.60
C SER A 179 38.99 -28.79 90.99
N LYS A 180 38.95 -27.65 91.71
CA LYS A 180 39.36 -27.57 93.12
C LYS A 180 38.45 -28.40 94.02
N THR A 181 37.13 -28.39 93.77
CA THR A 181 36.16 -29.25 94.47
C THR A 181 36.36 -30.73 94.14
N LEU A 182 36.70 -31.06 92.89
CA LEU A 182 36.99 -32.43 92.43
C LEU A 182 38.26 -32.96 93.09
N THR A 183 39.33 -32.18 93.19
CA THR A 183 40.55 -32.56 93.95
C THR A 183 40.28 -32.71 95.46
N LYS A 184 39.32 -31.94 96.01
CA LYS A 184 38.88 -32.04 97.42
C LYS A 184 38.00 -33.26 97.68
N VAL A 185 37.27 -33.74 96.66
CA VAL A 185 36.46 -34.97 96.69
C VAL A 185 37.29 -36.21 96.35
N GLN A 186 38.32 -36.08 95.53
CA GLN A 186 39.28 -37.16 95.24
C GLN A 186 40.17 -37.45 96.47
N SER A 187 40.60 -36.42 97.19
CA SER A 187 41.36 -36.59 98.45
C SER A 187 40.53 -37.10 99.63
N SER A 188 39.19 -37.05 99.57
CA SER A 188 38.29 -37.73 100.54
C SER A 188 37.79 -39.11 100.07
N GLY A 189 38.02 -39.46 98.80
CA GLY A 189 37.65 -40.75 98.20
C GLY A 189 38.63 -41.88 98.49
N GLU A 190 39.92 -41.57 98.71
CA GLU A 190 40.96 -42.58 98.99
C GLU A 190 40.76 -43.27 100.35
N THR A 191 40.12 -42.60 101.33
CA THR A 191 39.85 -43.16 102.66
C THR A 191 38.62 -44.09 102.73
N THR A 192 37.80 -44.14 101.67
CA THR A 192 36.56 -44.96 101.63
C THR A 192 36.66 -46.15 100.67
N GLN A 193 37.69 -46.17 99.80
CA GLN A 193 37.91 -47.23 98.81
C GLN A 193 38.41 -48.56 99.42
N GLN A 194 38.85 -48.55 100.69
CA GLN A 194 39.18 -49.78 101.43
C GLN A 194 37.94 -50.54 101.92
N LYS A 195 36.76 -49.89 102.05
CA LYS A 195 35.53 -50.52 102.57
C LYS A 195 34.65 -51.19 101.51
N ASN A 196 34.86 -50.92 100.22
CA ASN A 196 33.99 -51.40 99.14
C ASN A 196 34.46 -52.69 98.44
N LYS A 197 35.39 -53.44 99.06
CA LYS A 197 35.74 -54.80 98.60
C LYS A 197 34.61 -55.83 98.82
N GLU A 198 33.55 -55.48 99.53
CA GLU A 198 32.41 -56.37 99.81
C GLU A 198 31.22 -56.21 98.83
N GLY A 199 31.23 -55.20 97.95
CA GLY A 199 30.10 -54.87 97.05
C GLY A 199 30.08 -55.55 95.68
N LEU A 200 30.78 -56.67 95.51
CA LEU A 200 31.00 -57.33 94.19
C LEU A 200 29.78 -58.12 93.65
N ALA A 201 28.67 -58.19 94.40
CA ALA A 201 27.44 -58.84 93.94
C ALA A 201 26.50 -57.89 93.14
N LEU A 202 26.57 -56.57 93.34
CA LEU A 202 25.68 -55.58 92.68
C LEU A 202 26.12 -55.23 91.23
N LEU A 203 27.38 -55.49 90.88
CA LEU A 203 27.95 -55.16 89.57
C LEU A 203 27.43 -56.04 88.42
N ARG A 204 26.91 -57.24 88.72
CA ARG A 204 26.29 -58.11 87.69
C ARG A 204 24.93 -57.60 87.20
N SER A 205 24.21 -56.82 88.01
CA SER A 205 22.92 -56.20 87.62
C SER A 205 23.12 -55.03 86.63
N LYS A 206 24.13 -54.17 86.86
CA LYS A 206 24.39 -52.98 86.03
C LYS A 206 24.89 -53.29 84.60
N LEU A 207 25.50 -54.46 84.39
CA LEU A 207 25.97 -54.90 83.08
C LEU A 207 24.80 -55.20 82.12
N ILE A 208 23.67 -55.71 82.65
CA ILE A 208 22.48 -56.05 81.87
C ILE A 208 21.74 -54.79 81.41
N ASP A 209 21.70 -53.73 82.23
CA ASP A 209 21.04 -52.47 81.88
C ASP A 209 21.82 -51.65 80.83
N SER A 210 23.15 -51.73 80.83
CA SER A 210 24.00 -51.10 79.81
C SER A 210 23.83 -51.76 78.43
N GLN A 211 23.67 -53.09 78.39
CA GLN A 211 23.38 -53.82 77.16
C GLN A 211 21.98 -53.48 76.59
N ARG A 212 20.98 -53.22 77.46
CA ARG A 212 19.65 -52.73 77.05
C ARG A 212 19.69 -51.32 76.45
N GLN A 213 20.45 -50.38 77.02
CA GLN A 213 20.59 -49.03 76.45
C GLN A 213 21.28 -49.05 75.07
N THR A 214 22.29 -49.92 74.90
CA THR A 214 22.99 -50.07 73.62
C THR A 214 22.07 -50.65 72.52
N SER A 215 21.19 -51.59 72.88
CA SER A 215 20.14 -52.11 71.98
C SER A 215 19.11 -51.03 71.60
N LEU A 216 18.71 -50.19 72.55
CA LEU A 216 17.78 -49.07 72.30
C LEU A 216 18.36 -48.01 71.37
N LEU A 217 19.65 -47.69 71.49
CA LEU A 217 20.34 -46.74 70.62
C LEU A 217 20.57 -47.30 69.20
N LYS A 218 20.88 -48.60 69.07
CA LYS A 218 20.92 -49.29 67.77
C LYS A 218 19.55 -49.30 67.08
N LYS A 219 18.47 -49.50 67.84
CA LYS A 219 17.09 -49.41 67.30
C LYS A 219 16.70 -47.98 66.89
N LYS A 220 17.18 -46.95 67.59
CA LYS A 220 16.95 -45.53 67.21
C LYS A 220 17.72 -45.12 65.95
N THR A 221 18.97 -45.55 65.79
CA THR A 221 19.78 -45.30 64.58
C THR A 221 19.24 -46.05 63.36
N TYR A 222 18.80 -47.30 63.52
CA TYR A 222 18.11 -48.05 62.45
C TYR A 222 16.79 -47.37 62.01
N ARG A 223 16.00 -46.85 62.96
CA ARG A 223 14.78 -46.08 62.65
C ARG A 223 15.08 -44.74 61.96
N ALA A 224 16.19 -44.08 62.29
CA ALA A 224 16.62 -42.84 61.63
C ALA A 224 17.03 -43.06 60.17
N GLY A 225 17.72 -44.17 59.86
CA GLY A 225 18.03 -44.56 58.47
C GLY A 225 16.78 -44.76 57.61
N GLY A 226 15.78 -45.49 58.13
CA GLY A 226 14.51 -45.67 57.42
C GLY A 226 13.64 -44.39 57.30
N VAL A 227 13.81 -43.40 58.19
CA VAL A 227 13.17 -42.07 58.03
C VAL A 227 13.90 -41.25 56.97
N LEU A 228 15.24 -41.30 56.92
CA LEU A 228 16.02 -40.63 55.88
C LEU A 228 15.73 -41.21 54.49
N GLU A 229 15.71 -42.53 54.33
CA GLU A 229 15.35 -43.20 53.07
C GLU A 229 13.94 -42.85 52.60
N ARG A 230 12.95 -42.79 53.51
CA ARG A 230 11.59 -42.36 53.16
C ARG A 230 11.52 -40.88 52.78
N SER A 231 12.28 -40.01 53.45
CA SER A 231 12.36 -38.59 53.10
C SER A 231 13.06 -38.37 51.76
N VAL A 232 14.15 -39.09 51.48
CA VAL A 232 14.84 -39.07 50.19
C VAL A 232 13.93 -39.62 49.09
N ALA A 233 13.31 -40.78 49.27
CA ALA A 233 12.36 -41.34 48.31
C ALA A 233 11.13 -40.44 48.09
N HIS A 234 10.67 -39.73 49.12
CA HIS A 234 9.60 -38.75 48.99
C HIS A 234 10.05 -37.54 48.17
N VAL A 235 11.24 -36.99 48.44
CA VAL A 235 11.81 -35.88 47.69
C VAL A 235 12.13 -36.28 46.25
N GLU A 236 12.67 -37.48 46.00
CA GLU A 236 12.92 -38.06 44.66
C GLU A 236 11.61 -38.26 43.90
N LYS A 237 10.58 -38.82 44.54
CA LYS A 237 9.25 -38.96 43.93
C LYS A 237 8.62 -37.60 43.65
N GLU A 238 8.75 -36.64 44.55
CA GLU A 238 8.22 -35.29 44.38
C GLU A 238 8.97 -34.52 43.28
N THR A 239 10.30 -34.63 43.21
CA THR A 239 11.11 -34.05 42.13
C THR A 239 10.85 -34.73 40.79
N PHE A 240 10.72 -36.05 40.75
CA PHE A 240 10.33 -36.79 39.55
C PHE A 240 8.92 -36.41 39.07
N THR A 241 7.95 -36.30 39.99
CA THR A 241 6.57 -35.88 39.65
C THR A 241 6.52 -34.43 39.17
N LYS A 242 7.31 -33.52 39.79
CA LYS A 242 7.47 -32.13 39.34
C LYS A 242 8.18 -32.03 37.98
N ALA A 243 9.12 -32.93 37.69
CA ALA A 243 9.83 -32.98 36.40
C ALA A 243 8.96 -33.57 35.27
N THR A 244 8.01 -34.45 35.60
CA THR A 244 7.17 -35.18 34.61
C THR A 244 5.75 -34.62 34.48
N THR A 245 5.35 -33.63 35.28
CA THR A 245 4.00 -33.04 35.23
C THR A 245 4.03 -31.57 34.84
N PHE A 246 3.36 -31.22 33.73
CA PHE A 246 3.19 -29.84 33.28
C PHE A 246 1.77 -29.33 33.54
N CYS A 247 1.61 -28.40 34.48
CA CYS A 247 0.32 -27.74 34.74
C CYS A 247 0.07 -26.63 33.72
N LEU A 248 -1.08 -26.66 33.03
CA LEU A 248 -1.48 -25.61 32.08
C LEU A 248 -1.75 -24.26 32.77
N MET A 249 -2.21 -24.31 34.02
CA MET A 249 -2.57 -23.14 34.81
C MET A 249 -1.65 -22.98 36.03
N ALA A 250 -1.45 -21.73 36.44
CA ALA A 250 -0.87 -21.36 37.71
C ALA A 250 -1.87 -20.45 38.45
N LYS A 251 -2.27 -20.83 39.67
CA LYS A 251 -3.27 -20.09 40.47
C LYS A 251 -4.58 -19.79 39.71
N GLY A 252 -5.06 -20.76 38.92
CA GLY A 252 -6.31 -20.64 38.14
C GLY A 252 -6.21 -19.81 36.86
N VAL A 253 -5.02 -19.33 36.47
CA VAL A 253 -4.79 -18.58 35.24
C VAL A 253 -3.88 -19.39 34.31
N PHE A 254 -4.18 -19.44 33.01
CA PHE A 254 -3.30 -20.07 32.04
C PHE A 254 -1.95 -19.34 32.00
N LYS A 255 -0.86 -20.11 32.04
CA LYS A 255 0.50 -19.59 31.95
C LYS A 255 0.71 -18.90 30.60
N GLU A 256 1.51 -17.84 30.55
CA GLU A 256 1.80 -17.13 29.30
C GLU A 256 2.43 -18.04 28.24
N SER A 257 3.33 -18.94 28.62
CA SER A 257 3.89 -19.94 27.69
C SER A 257 2.84 -20.87 27.08
N VAL A 258 1.75 -21.16 27.80
CA VAL A 258 0.61 -21.93 27.29
C VAL A 258 -0.21 -21.09 26.31
N ARG A 259 -0.41 -19.81 26.62
CA ARG A 259 -1.13 -18.88 25.72
C ARG A 259 -0.38 -18.69 24.41
N ASP A 260 0.93 -18.55 24.47
CA ASP A 260 1.80 -18.46 23.29
C ASP A 260 1.76 -19.73 22.44
N LEU A 261 1.84 -20.91 23.08
CA LEU A 261 1.66 -22.20 22.41
C LEU A 261 0.29 -22.28 21.72
N VAL A 262 -0.78 -21.87 22.40
CA VAL A 262 -2.14 -21.84 21.84
C VAL A 262 -2.21 -20.95 20.60
N ARG A 263 -1.66 -19.74 20.64
CA ARG A 263 -1.59 -18.85 19.47
C ARG A 263 -0.80 -19.48 18.32
N TYR A 264 0.32 -20.13 18.63
CA TYR A 264 1.16 -20.78 17.61
C TYR A 264 0.49 -22.01 16.98
N LEU A 265 -0.20 -22.85 17.76
CA LEU A 265 -0.95 -23.98 17.23
C LEU A 265 -2.13 -23.51 16.38
N PHE A 266 -2.79 -22.42 16.78
CA PHE A 266 -3.84 -21.78 15.98
C PHE A 266 -3.27 -21.24 14.66
N LYS A 267 -2.14 -20.51 14.72
CA LYS A 267 -1.07 -20.40 13.71
C LYS A 267 -1.08 -21.45 12.61
N ALA A 268 -0.72 -22.65 13.06
CA ALA A 268 -0.49 -23.83 12.24
C ALA A 268 -1.78 -24.49 11.71
N GLY A 269 -2.96 -23.95 12.03
CA GLY A 269 -4.25 -24.45 11.55
C GLY A 269 -4.92 -25.45 12.49
N VAL A 270 -4.44 -25.62 13.73
CA VAL A 270 -5.10 -26.49 14.70
C VAL A 270 -6.41 -25.83 15.16
N SER A 271 -7.54 -26.50 14.89
CA SER A 271 -8.85 -26.03 15.33
C SER A 271 -8.94 -25.96 16.86
N ALA A 272 -9.69 -24.98 17.38
CA ALA A 272 -9.89 -24.83 18.84
C ALA A 272 -10.48 -26.09 19.50
N HIS A 273 -11.27 -26.89 18.77
CA HIS A 273 -11.85 -28.14 19.27
C HIS A 273 -10.83 -29.27 19.43
N ARG A 274 -9.76 -29.29 18.63
CA ARG A 274 -8.71 -30.33 18.68
C ARG A 274 -7.48 -29.89 19.45
N MET A 275 -7.39 -28.62 19.82
CA MET A 275 -6.18 -28.05 20.40
C MET A 275 -5.80 -28.68 21.74
N GLU A 276 -6.80 -28.95 22.59
CA GLU A 276 -6.60 -29.64 23.86
C GLU A 276 -6.04 -31.05 23.64
N GLU A 277 -6.64 -31.81 22.72
CA GLU A 277 -6.21 -33.17 22.38
C GLU A 277 -4.78 -33.19 21.83
N VAL A 278 -4.45 -32.23 20.95
CA VAL A 278 -3.10 -32.09 20.38
C VAL A 278 -2.07 -31.80 21.48
N ILE A 279 -2.34 -30.85 22.39
CA ILE A 279 -1.43 -30.53 23.50
C ILE A 279 -1.22 -31.77 24.38
N HIS A 280 -2.28 -32.50 24.73
CA HIS A 280 -2.17 -33.70 25.55
C HIS A 280 -1.42 -34.84 24.85
N LYS A 281 -1.73 -35.12 23.58
CA LYS A 281 -1.06 -36.18 22.81
C LYS A 281 0.44 -35.91 22.63
N VAL A 282 0.82 -34.67 22.30
CA VAL A 282 2.22 -34.29 22.12
C VAL A 282 2.99 -34.40 23.44
N CYS A 283 2.44 -33.87 24.54
CA CYS A 283 3.07 -33.97 25.84
C CYS A 283 3.18 -35.42 26.33
N THR A 284 2.13 -36.23 26.13
CA THR A 284 2.14 -37.65 26.50
C THR A 284 3.21 -38.43 25.73
N LEU A 285 3.38 -38.14 24.43
CA LEU A 285 4.41 -38.77 23.59
C LEU A 285 5.83 -38.52 24.13
N VAL A 286 6.10 -37.35 24.70
CA VAL A 286 7.40 -37.00 25.29
C VAL A 286 7.49 -37.32 26.79
N GLY A 287 6.56 -38.11 27.33
CA GLY A 287 6.57 -38.55 28.73
C GLY A 287 6.16 -37.49 29.76
N ILE A 288 5.51 -36.40 29.32
CA ILE A 288 5.04 -35.33 30.19
C ILE A 288 3.52 -35.48 30.42
N LYS A 289 3.13 -35.66 31.68
CA LYS A 289 1.72 -35.64 32.09
C LYS A 289 1.22 -34.20 32.16
N VAL A 290 0.18 -33.88 31.40
CA VAL A 290 -0.44 -32.55 31.44
C VAL A 290 -1.51 -32.51 32.53
N ALA A 291 -1.50 -31.46 33.35
CA ALA A 291 -2.51 -31.21 34.37
C ALA A 291 -3.36 -29.97 34.02
N GLY A 292 -4.68 -30.18 33.96
CA GLY A 292 -5.68 -29.17 33.58
C GLY A 292 -6.16 -29.34 32.15
N THR A 293 -7.28 -28.70 31.81
CA THR A 293 -7.88 -28.73 30.47
C THR A 293 -8.05 -27.32 29.93
N ILE A 294 -8.15 -27.18 28.61
CA ILE A 294 -8.37 -25.91 27.94
C ILE A 294 -9.61 -26.00 27.04
N SER A 295 -10.59 -25.14 27.29
CA SER A 295 -11.84 -25.13 26.51
C SER A 295 -11.68 -24.35 25.20
N PRO A 296 -12.48 -24.65 24.15
CA PRO A 296 -12.54 -23.83 22.94
C PRO A 296 -12.83 -22.35 23.21
N SER A 297 -13.67 -22.05 24.21
CA SER A 297 -13.97 -20.68 24.63
C SER A 297 -12.75 -19.98 25.25
N SER A 298 -11.93 -20.71 26.02
CA SER A 298 -10.67 -20.19 26.55
C SER A 298 -9.67 -19.92 25.44
N ILE A 299 -9.57 -20.81 24.45
CA ILE A 299 -8.72 -20.64 23.27
C ILE A 299 -9.11 -19.38 22.49
N ALA A 300 -10.40 -19.22 22.18
CA ALA A 300 -10.88 -18.04 21.45
C ALA A 300 -10.53 -16.72 22.18
N ARG A 301 -10.60 -16.70 23.52
CA ARG A 301 -10.18 -15.54 24.33
C ARG A 301 -8.67 -15.31 24.24
N ILE A 302 -7.86 -16.36 24.36
CA ILE A 302 -6.40 -16.29 24.23
C ILE A 302 -5.97 -15.73 22.87
N ILE A 303 -6.68 -16.10 21.80
CA ILE A 303 -6.42 -15.54 20.47
C ILE A 303 -6.76 -14.05 20.45
N ARG A 304 -7.92 -13.62 20.95
CA ARG A 304 -8.33 -12.20 20.98
C ARG A 304 -7.41 -11.31 21.81
N GLU A 305 -6.82 -11.83 22.87
CA GLU A 305 -5.78 -11.12 23.64
C GLU A 305 -4.61 -10.69 22.75
N GLY A 306 -4.32 -11.44 21.69
CA GLY A 306 -3.33 -11.08 20.68
C GLY A 306 -3.68 -9.79 19.93
N GLU A 307 -4.96 -9.59 19.58
CA GLU A 307 -5.44 -8.36 18.94
C GLU A 307 -5.31 -7.15 19.86
N VAL A 308 -5.72 -7.30 21.11
CA VAL A 308 -5.63 -6.26 22.14
C VAL A 308 -4.17 -5.85 22.33
N SER A 309 -3.28 -6.83 22.42
CA SER A 309 -1.83 -6.59 22.54
C SER A 309 -1.27 -5.88 21.30
N ALA A 310 -1.69 -6.28 20.10
CA ALA A 310 -1.24 -5.66 18.86
C ALA A 310 -1.74 -4.22 18.72
N LYS A 311 -2.98 -3.94 19.13
CA LYS A 311 -3.52 -2.56 19.18
C LYS A 311 -2.79 -1.71 20.22
N LEU A 312 -2.43 -2.25 21.38
CA LEU A 312 -1.61 -1.55 22.39
C LEU A 312 -0.20 -1.25 21.88
N GLN A 313 0.41 -2.19 21.17
CA GLN A 313 1.70 -1.98 20.49
C GLN A 313 1.59 -0.82 19.49
N ILE A 314 0.61 -0.86 18.59
CA ILE A 314 0.42 0.22 17.60
C ILE A 314 0.15 1.56 18.31
N GLY A 315 -0.68 1.56 19.35
CA GLY A 315 -0.94 2.75 20.16
C GLY A 315 0.33 3.30 20.79
N TYR A 316 1.20 2.44 21.33
CA TYR A 316 2.52 2.82 21.85
C TYR A 316 3.40 3.43 20.78
N GLU A 317 3.58 2.75 19.64
CA GLU A 317 4.44 3.21 18.56
C GLU A 317 3.93 4.53 17.96
N LEU A 318 2.61 4.72 17.82
CA LEU A 318 1.98 5.99 17.43
C LEU A 318 2.07 7.09 18.50
N SER A 319 2.30 6.72 19.77
CA SER A 319 2.38 7.66 20.90
C SER A 319 3.82 8.14 21.15
N GLU A 320 4.79 7.22 21.11
CA GLU A 320 6.24 7.46 21.17
C GLU A 320 6.72 8.23 19.97
N ALA A 321 5.92 8.20 18.91
CA ALA A 321 6.08 9.13 17.84
C ALA A 321 5.94 10.55 18.39
N LYS A 322 7.04 11.20 18.81
CA LYS A 322 6.98 12.52 19.45
C LYS A 322 6.14 13.43 18.57
N GLY A 323 5.06 13.95 19.14
CA GLY A 323 4.16 14.82 18.41
C GLY A 323 4.92 16.01 17.87
N MET A 324 4.48 16.51 16.72
CA MET A 324 4.97 17.73 16.08
C MET A 324 5.11 18.93 17.03
N PHE A 325 4.42 18.91 18.18
CA PHE A 325 4.16 20.07 19.02
C PHE A 325 4.60 19.91 20.48
N SER A 326 5.23 18.78 20.87
CA SER A 326 5.40 18.41 22.30
C SER A 326 6.63 18.97 23.02
N ASP A 327 7.47 19.78 22.37
CA ASP A 327 8.54 20.57 23.01
C ASP A 327 8.52 21.99 22.43
N PRO A 328 8.97 23.03 23.15
CA PRO A 328 9.08 24.37 22.58
C PRO A 328 10.03 24.33 21.39
N ILE A 329 9.45 24.36 20.19
CA ILE A 329 10.09 24.47 18.88
C ILE A 329 11.07 25.67 18.81
N PHE A 330 11.02 26.57 19.80
CA PHE A 330 11.83 27.77 19.88
C PHE A 330 13.33 27.60 20.15
N CYS A 331 13.88 26.38 20.29
CA CYS A 331 15.32 26.23 20.56
C CYS A 331 16.02 25.02 19.93
N CYS A 332 15.40 24.31 19.00
CA CYS A 332 15.98 23.09 18.46
C CYS A 332 16.57 23.31 17.06
N SER A 333 17.90 23.25 16.96
CA SER A 333 18.66 23.01 15.72
C SER A 333 17.94 22.01 14.80
N TRP A 334 18.03 22.23 13.48
CA TRP A 334 17.62 21.34 12.38
C TRP A 334 17.88 19.84 12.64
N SER A 335 18.87 19.52 13.49
CA SER A 335 19.19 18.16 13.97
C SER A 335 18.03 17.43 14.69
N ASN A 336 17.05 18.12 15.27
CA ASN A 336 15.91 17.49 15.97
C ASN A 336 14.70 17.21 15.06
N VAL A 337 14.62 17.81 13.87
CA VAL A 337 13.61 17.47 12.84
C VAL A 337 13.76 16.00 12.40
N LEU A 338 14.98 15.48 12.42
CA LEU A 338 15.32 14.07 12.15
C LEU A 338 14.82 13.06 13.21
N GLN A 339 14.28 13.52 14.36
CA GLN A 339 13.64 12.68 15.37
C GLN A 339 12.10 12.72 15.32
N MET A 340 11.51 13.47 14.38
CA MET A 340 10.08 13.46 14.17
C MET A 340 9.63 12.10 13.65
N LEU A 341 8.81 11.42 14.43
CA LEU A 341 8.27 10.12 14.09
C LEU A 341 6.91 10.35 13.44
N ALA A 342 6.89 10.14 12.12
CA ALA A 342 5.70 10.19 11.29
C ALA A 342 5.28 8.78 10.87
N PHE A 343 4.09 8.66 10.31
CA PHE A 343 3.64 7.39 9.71
C PHE A 343 2.90 7.62 8.39
N THR A 344 2.87 6.58 7.58
CA THR A 344 2.08 6.52 6.35
C THR A 344 1.05 5.40 6.40
N LEU A 345 0.01 5.52 5.59
CA LEU A 345 -1.06 4.52 5.48
C LEU A 345 -0.93 3.72 4.18
N SER A 346 -1.39 2.47 4.21
CA SER A 346 -1.68 1.74 2.97
C SER A 346 -2.94 0.91 3.10
N ALA A 347 -3.63 0.70 1.99
CA ALA A 347 -4.82 -0.12 1.92
C ALA A 347 -4.96 -0.83 0.58
N ASP A 348 -5.74 -1.90 0.61
CA ASP A 348 -6.23 -2.63 -0.57
C ASP A 348 -7.61 -3.21 -0.26
N GLY A 349 -8.41 -3.44 -1.29
CA GLY A 349 -9.77 -3.97 -1.21
C GLY A 349 -9.95 -5.23 -2.06
N THR A 350 -10.74 -6.18 -1.58
CA THR A 350 -11.13 -7.30 -2.43
C THR A 350 -12.49 -7.89 -2.06
N GLY A 351 -13.21 -8.41 -3.05
CA GLY A 351 -14.47 -9.12 -2.85
C GLY A 351 -14.26 -10.54 -2.34
N HIS A 352 -15.06 -11.00 -1.38
CA HIS A 352 -15.16 -12.40 -0.99
C HIS A 352 -16.61 -12.76 -0.67
N ARG A 353 -17.19 -13.67 -1.45
CA ARG A 353 -18.59 -14.13 -1.31
C ARG A 353 -19.58 -12.96 -1.26
N ALA A 354 -19.51 -12.06 -2.25
CA ALA A 354 -20.35 -10.87 -2.40
C ALA A 354 -20.24 -9.83 -1.26
N ILE A 355 -19.17 -9.87 -0.46
CA ILE A 355 -18.84 -8.86 0.54
C ILE A 355 -17.45 -8.30 0.23
N ASN A 356 -17.31 -6.98 0.28
CA ASN A 356 -16.02 -6.32 0.09
C ASN A 356 -15.26 -6.24 1.41
N TYR A 357 -13.96 -6.58 1.37
CA TYR A 357 -13.06 -6.57 2.51
C TYR A 357 -11.86 -5.69 2.21
N ASN A 358 -11.52 -4.80 3.15
CA ASN A 358 -10.38 -3.92 3.03
C ASN A 358 -9.29 -4.34 4.03
N SER A 359 -8.07 -4.54 3.53
CA SER A 359 -6.86 -4.66 4.32
C SER A 359 -6.24 -3.28 4.52
N ARG A 360 -5.65 -3.05 5.70
CA ARG A 360 -4.99 -1.78 6.03
C ARG A 360 -3.70 -2.02 6.80
N HIS A 361 -2.67 -1.24 6.48
CA HIS A 361 -1.41 -1.20 7.22
C HIS A 361 -0.99 0.25 7.51
N ILE A 362 -0.17 0.41 8.54
CA ILE A 362 0.61 1.63 8.80
C ILE A 362 2.09 1.33 8.62
N ASN A 363 2.84 2.28 8.08
CA ASN A 363 4.29 2.23 8.06
C ASN A 363 4.85 3.32 8.95
N LEU A 364 5.76 2.96 9.86
CA LEU A 364 6.41 3.90 10.76
C LEU A 364 7.77 3.36 11.21
N LYS A 365 8.61 4.25 11.75
CA LYS A 365 9.82 3.81 12.45
C LYS A 365 9.45 3.26 13.82
N ALA A 366 9.81 2.01 14.05
CA ALA A 366 9.66 1.37 15.35
C ALA A 366 10.90 0.56 15.68
N GLU A 367 11.13 0.37 16.98
CA GLU A 367 12.17 -0.52 17.47
C GLU A 367 11.82 -1.98 17.13
N ASP A 368 12.80 -2.72 16.68
CA ASP A 368 12.75 -4.17 16.70
C ASP A 368 12.91 -4.66 18.14
N TYR A 369 11.83 -5.17 18.73
CA TYR A 369 11.83 -5.53 20.15
C TYR A 369 12.74 -6.71 20.53
N THR A 370 13.33 -7.40 19.54
CA THR A 370 14.32 -8.46 19.79
C THR A 370 15.75 -7.92 19.74
N THR A 371 16.06 -7.06 18.77
CA THR A 371 17.44 -6.58 18.53
C THR A 371 17.71 -5.17 19.07
N GLY A 372 16.66 -4.38 19.29
CA GLY A 372 16.71 -2.98 19.67
C GLY A 372 16.97 -2.01 18.51
N GLU A 373 17.03 -2.48 17.26
CA GLU A 373 17.29 -1.65 16.09
C GLU A 373 16.04 -0.88 15.66
N ILE A 374 16.15 0.44 15.48
CA ILE A 374 15.06 1.27 14.96
C ILE A 374 15.10 1.24 13.44
N SER A 375 14.01 0.78 12.82
CA SER A 375 13.85 0.72 11.37
C SER A 375 12.38 0.91 10.97
N HIS A 376 12.11 1.12 9.67
CA HIS A 376 10.74 1.13 9.17
C HIS A 376 10.10 -0.27 9.34
N LYS A 377 8.99 -0.28 10.07
CA LYS A 377 8.14 -1.43 10.32
C LYS A 377 6.77 -1.19 9.71
N ILE A 378 6.20 -2.27 9.19
CA ILE A 378 4.88 -2.31 8.58
C ILE A 378 3.99 -3.00 9.60
N ARG A 379 2.94 -2.33 10.09
CA ARG A 379 2.00 -2.90 11.05
C ARG A 379 0.64 -3.06 10.41
N PHE A 380 0.12 -4.27 10.45
CA PHE A 380 -1.21 -4.63 10.02
C PHE A 380 -2.27 -4.13 11.00
N LEU A 381 -3.28 -3.44 10.49
CA LEU A 381 -4.41 -2.91 11.25
C LEU A 381 -5.62 -3.85 11.28
N GLY A 382 -5.55 -4.97 10.55
CA GLY A 382 -6.65 -5.92 10.40
C GLY A 382 -7.40 -5.75 9.07
N ILE A 383 -8.21 -6.76 8.74
CA ILE A 383 -9.17 -6.71 7.64
C ILE A 383 -10.55 -6.31 8.16
N LYS A 384 -11.26 -5.47 7.41
CA LYS A 384 -12.62 -5.05 7.74
C LYS A 384 -13.55 -5.25 6.55
N ALA A 385 -14.74 -5.80 6.81
CA ALA A 385 -15.83 -5.80 5.83
C ALA A 385 -16.37 -4.37 5.65
N SER A 386 -16.38 -3.89 4.41
CA SER A 386 -16.87 -2.58 4.02
C SER A 386 -18.42 -2.57 3.97
N LEU A 387 -19.05 -1.45 4.35
CA LEU A 387 -20.52 -1.26 4.19
C LEU A 387 -20.85 -0.89 2.75
N ASP A 388 -20.16 0.11 2.23
CA ASP A 388 -20.12 0.44 0.82
C ASP A 388 -18.68 0.70 0.37
N GLY A 389 -18.40 0.44 -0.91
CA GLY A 389 -17.12 0.77 -1.53
C GLY A 389 -16.87 2.27 -1.64
N SER A 390 -17.53 3.13 -0.85
CA SER A 390 -17.37 4.58 -0.95
C SER A 390 -16.10 5.08 -0.25
N SER A 391 -15.62 6.22 -0.72
CA SER A 391 -14.52 6.93 -0.07
C SER A 391 -14.89 7.40 1.34
N ALA A 392 -16.11 7.87 1.55
CA ALA A 392 -16.57 8.37 2.84
C ALA A 392 -16.55 7.29 3.94
N GLU A 393 -16.98 6.07 3.62
CA GLU A 393 -16.91 4.94 4.55
C GLU A 393 -15.47 4.50 4.80
N SER A 394 -14.61 4.52 3.77
CA SER A 394 -13.17 4.23 3.91
C SER A 394 -12.48 5.14 4.95
N ILE A 395 -12.81 6.43 4.94
CA ILE A 395 -12.27 7.42 5.90
C ILE A 395 -12.84 7.23 7.31
N LYS A 396 -14.17 6.97 7.43
CA LYS A 396 -14.80 6.65 8.72
C LYS A 396 -14.20 5.41 9.36
N ASP A 397 -13.85 4.42 8.55
CA ASP A 397 -13.16 3.23 9.04
C ASP A 397 -11.80 3.56 9.67
N TYR A 398 -11.01 4.46 9.08
CA TYR A 398 -9.76 4.91 9.68
C TYR A 398 -9.97 5.61 11.03
N ASP A 399 -10.99 6.47 11.13
CA ASP A 399 -11.35 7.13 12.39
C ASP A 399 -11.68 6.12 13.48
N LEU A 400 -12.50 5.12 13.14
CA LEU A 400 -12.89 4.09 14.08
C LEU A 400 -11.68 3.24 14.49
N ILE A 401 -10.83 2.83 13.55
CA ILE A 401 -9.67 1.98 13.84
C ILE A 401 -8.66 2.71 14.71
N LEU A 402 -8.22 3.91 14.28
CA LEU A 402 -7.22 4.69 15.02
C LEU A 402 -7.79 5.21 16.34
N GLY A 403 -9.05 5.64 16.37
CA GLY A 403 -9.75 6.05 17.58
C GLY A 403 -9.84 4.92 18.61
N ASN A 404 -10.23 3.71 18.19
CA ASN A 404 -10.25 2.54 19.07
C ASN A 404 -8.86 2.19 19.63
N ILE A 405 -7.81 2.39 18.83
CA ILE A 405 -6.42 2.20 19.28
C ILE A 405 -6.07 3.25 20.34
N CYS A 406 -6.37 4.53 20.10
CA CYS A 406 -6.17 5.60 21.09
C CYS A 406 -6.91 5.30 22.40
N ASP A 407 -8.18 4.95 22.32
CA ASP A 407 -9.03 4.68 23.49
C ASP A 407 -8.54 3.47 24.28
N LEU A 408 -8.15 2.39 23.60
CA LEU A 408 -7.61 1.20 24.25
C LEU A 408 -6.28 1.50 24.95
N PHE A 409 -5.39 2.23 24.27
CA PHE A 409 -4.09 2.62 24.81
C PHE A 409 -4.25 3.50 26.06
N ASN A 410 -5.10 4.53 25.99
CA ASN A 410 -5.35 5.46 27.09
C ASN A 410 -5.98 4.79 28.34
N ARG A 411 -6.84 3.79 28.13
CA ARG A 411 -7.45 3.04 29.25
C ARG A 411 -6.48 2.05 29.90
N SER A 412 -5.49 1.57 29.15
CA SER A 412 -4.56 0.54 29.63
C SER A 412 -3.63 1.06 30.73
N PRO A 413 -3.30 0.23 31.75
CA PRO A 413 -2.28 0.58 32.74
C PRO A 413 -0.94 0.91 32.07
N PHE A 414 -0.58 0.15 31.04
CA PHE A 414 0.61 0.37 30.24
C PHE A 414 0.64 1.79 29.63
N GLY A 415 -0.37 2.18 28.86
CA GLY A 415 -0.42 3.51 28.23
C GLY A 415 -0.39 4.67 29.23
N LYS A 416 -1.07 4.51 30.39
CA LYS A 416 -1.03 5.49 31.48
C LYS A 416 0.34 5.67 32.10
N ARG A 417 1.20 4.64 32.08
CA ARG A 417 2.59 4.75 32.54
C ARG A 417 3.51 5.40 31.49
N GLN A 418 3.18 5.25 30.20
CA GLN A 418 3.98 5.84 29.12
C GLN A 418 3.72 7.33 28.92
N ARG A 419 2.48 7.81 29.16
CA ARG A 419 2.12 9.22 28.96
C ARG A 419 1.33 9.80 30.13
N ASN A 420 1.65 11.06 30.46
CA ASN A 420 0.92 11.85 31.44
C ASN A 420 -0.44 12.34 30.92
N ASN A 421 -0.55 12.59 29.61
CA ASN A 421 -1.76 13.06 28.96
C ASN A 421 -2.33 11.98 28.02
N PRO A 422 -3.67 11.84 27.92
CA PRO A 422 -4.30 10.91 26.98
C PRO A 422 -3.91 11.21 25.53
N MET A 423 -3.62 10.17 24.75
CA MET A 423 -3.40 10.27 23.32
C MET A 423 -4.70 10.60 22.60
N ARG A 424 -4.74 11.72 21.87
CA ARG A 424 -5.92 12.13 21.10
C ARG A 424 -5.78 11.73 19.64
N LEU A 425 -6.90 11.35 19.02
CA LEU A 425 -6.93 10.98 17.60
C LEU A 425 -6.45 12.14 16.69
N VAL A 426 -6.78 13.38 17.04
CA VAL A 426 -6.30 14.58 16.32
C VAL A 426 -4.77 14.65 16.30
N GLU A 427 -4.09 14.33 17.42
CA GLU A 427 -2.62 14.29 17.51
C GLU A 427 -2.01 13.16 16.67
N VAL A 428 -2.76 12.09 16.42
CA VAL A 428 -2.31 11.02 15.52
C VAL A 428 -2.37 11.52 14.09
N PHE A 429 -3.46 12.18 13.67
CA PHE A 429 -3.58 12.69 12.31
C PHE A 429 -2.55 13.75 11.93
N THR A 430 -2.02 14.53 12.89
CA THR A 430 -0.94 15.49 12.58
C THR A 430 0.37 14.80 12.16
N LYS A 431 0.58 13.55 12.60
CA LYS A 431 1.78 12.73 12.28
C LYS A 431 1.66 11.96 10.95
N LEU A 432 0.49 11.97 10.33
CA LEU A 432 0.26 11.29 9.05
C LEU A 432 0.96 12.06 7.93
N THR A 433 1.91 11.44 7.23
CA THR A 433 2.74 12.11 6.20
C THR A 433 2.54 11.56 4.80
N GLY A 434 1.74 10.51 4.63
CA GLY A 434 1.48 9.99 3.30
C GLY A 434 0.56 8.78 3.28
N MET A 435 0.20 8.39 2.06
CA MET A 435 -0.71 7.28 1.80
C MET A 435 -0.32 6.56 0.50
N HIS A 436 -0.26 5.23 0.56
CA HIS A 436 0.02 4.35 -0.57
C HIS A 436 -1.19 3.47 -0.87
N THR A 437 -1.71 3.56 -2.09
CA THR A 437 -2.90 2.84 -2.54
C THR A 437 -2.75 2.46 -4.01
N ASP A 438 -3.78 1.86 -4.58
CA ASP A 438 -3.83 1.71 -6.04
C ASP A 438 -4.20 3.04 -6.70
N HIS A 439 -4.29 3.01 -8.03
CA HIS A 439 -4.44 4.22 -8.84
C HIS A 439 -5.90 4.56 -9.15
N CYS A 440 -6.88 3.89 -8.52
CA CYS A 440 -8.28 4.11 -8.84
C CYS A 440 -8.77 5.49 -8.33
N ALA A 441 -9.83 6.01 -8.96
CA ALA A 441 -10.35 7.35 -8.64
C ALA A 441 -10.83 7.46 -7.19
N LYS A 442 -11.40 6.38 -6.64
CA LYS A 442 -11.83 6.30 -5.25
C LYS A 442 -10.66 6.48 -4.28
N GLU A 443 -9.54 5.78 -4.50
CA GLU A 443 -8.40 5.83 -3.58
C GLU A 443 -7.65 7.16 -3.65
N LYS A 444 -7.57 7.78 -4.82
CA LYS A 444 -7.09 9.17 -4.93
C LYS A 444 -7.95 10.11 -4.10
N LYS A 445 -9.27 9.94 -4.15
CA LYS A 445 -10.20 10.70 -3.30
C LYS A 445 -10.04 10.39 -1.81
N ASP A 446 -9.73 9.14 -1.45
CA ASP A 446 -9.37 8.77 -0.07
C ASP A 446 -8.12 9.53 0.39
N ALA A 447 -7.05 9.53 -0.43
CA ALA A 447 -5.82 10.25 -0.13
C ALA A 447 -6.02 11.77 0.01
N GLU A 448 -6.78 12.40 -0.90
CA GLU A 448 -7.14 13.83 -0.82
C GLU A 448 -7.94 14.15 0.44
N THR A 449 -8.85 13.26 0.84
CA THR A 449 -9.67 13.46 2.04
C THR A 449 -8.81 13.31 3.31
N MET A 450 -7.85 12.38 3.32
CA MET A 450 -6.89 12.22 4.41
C MET A 450 -5.93 13.41 4.52
N ASP A 451 -5.45 13.98 3.40
CA ASP A 451 -4.64 15.21 3.39
C ASP A 451 -5.39 16.37 4.04
N LYS A 452 -6.63 16.62 3.62
CA LYS A 452 -7.49 17.66 4.22
C LYS A 452 -7.67 17.45 5.71
N LYS A 453 -7.83 16.19 6.14
CA LYS A 453 -7.99 15.84 7.55
C LYS A 453 -6.73 16.09 8.37
N LYS A 454 -5.56 15.70 7.84
CA LYS A 454 -4.25 16.00 8.44
C LYS A 454 -4.10 17.51 8.63
N LYS A 455 -4.35 18.31 7.59
CA LYS A 455 -4.27 19.79 7.65
C LYS A 455 -5.23 20.37 8.69
N GLN A 456 -6.47 19.89 8.75
CA GLN A 456 -7.44 20.31 9.77
C GLN A 456 -6.98 19.95 11.19
N ALA A 457 -6.37 18.79 11.37
CA ALA A 457 -5.82 18.36 12.65
C ALA A 457 -4.63 19.24 13.09
N VAL A 458 -3.76 19.62 12.16
CA VAL A 458 -2.64 20.55 12.42
C VAL A 458 -3.16 21.90 12.89
N LEU A 459 -4.12 22.48 12.17
CA LEU A 459 -4.75 23.75 12.55
C LEU A 459 -5.43 23.64 13.92
N GLN A 460 -6.14 22.53 14.18
CA GLN A 460 -6.77 22.32 15.47
C GLN A 460 -5.74 22.28 16.61
N CYS A 461 -4.67 21.50 16.48
CA CYS A 461 -3.64 21.39 17.52
C CYS A 461 -2.91 22.72 17.76
N LEU A 462 -2.60 23.48 16.70
CA LEU A 462 -1.98 24.80 16.82
C LEU A 462 -2.90 25.81 17.50
N GLY A 463 -4.18 25.84 17.10
CA GLY A 463 -5.15 26.76 17.67
C GLY A 463 -5.47 26.47 19.13
N GLU A 464 -5.57 25.19 19.52
CA GLU A 464 -5.71 24.79 20.92
C GLU A 464 -4.50 25.21 21.75
N LYS A 465 -3.28 25.10 21.20
CA LYS A 465 -2.06 25.54 21.88
C LYS A 465 -2.06 27.05 22.08
N GLN A 466 -2.33 27.83 21.03
CA GLN A 466 -2.41 29.28 21.12
C GLN A 466 -3.51 29.71 22.11
N LEU A 467 -4.67 29.06 22.08
CA LEU A 467 -5.76 29.33 23.02
C LEU A 467 -5.35 29.12 24.49
N MET A 468 -4.49 28.14 24.77
CA MET A 468 -3.99 27.86 26.12
C MET A 468 -2.87 28.80 26.56
N GLU A 469 -2.11 29.36 25.61
CA GLU A 469 -0.97 30.27 25.88
C GLU A 469 -1.41 31.74 25.98
N GLN A 470 -2.51 32.12 25.32
CA GLN A 470 -3.02 33.49 25.28
C GLN A 470 -3.82 33.83 26.55
N ASP A 471 -3.74 35.08 27.01
CA ASP A 471 -4.46 35.56 28.17
C ASP A 471 -5.94 35.85 27.88
N THR A 472 -6.74 35.94 28.95
CA THR A 472 -8.18 36.21 28.87
C THR A 472 -8.48 37.53 28.14
N ASP A 473 -7.64 38.54 28.34
CA ASP A 473 -7.82 39.88 27.76
C ASP A 473 -7.59 39.87 26.24
N GLY A 474 -6.66 39.04 25.73
CA GLY A 474 -6.47 38.83 24.30
C GLY A 474 -7.56 37.98 23.64
N LEU A 475 -8.16 37.03 24.36
CA LEU A 475 -9.18 36.11 23.83
C LEU A 475 -10.60 36.68 23.86
N LEU A 476 -10.95 37.50 24.87
CA LEU A 476 -12.30 38.01 25.08
C LEU A 476 -12.88 38.78 23.87
N PRO A 477 -12.13 39.63 23.15
CA PRO A 477 -12.62 40.29 21.95
C PRO A 477 -12.98 39.30 20.84
N LEU A 478 -12.17 38.24 20.67
CA LEU A 478 -12.36 37.21 19.64
C LEU A 478 -13.62 36.37 19.91
N PHE A 479 -13.82 35.96 21.16
CA PHE A 479 -15.03 35.26 21.61
C PHE A 479 -16.28 36.13 21.44
N THR A 480 -16.19 37.40 21.85
CA THR A 480 -17.32 38.35 21.74
C THR A 480 -17.73 38.58 20.29
N ALA A 481 -16.74 38.80 19.40
CA ALA A 481 -16.98 38.98 17.98
C ALA A 481 -17.58 37.72 17.32
N SER A 482 -17.03 36.55 17.63
CA SER A 482 -17.50 35.26 17.09
C SER A 482 -18.91 34.92 17.56
N ARG A 483 -19.22 35.17 18.84
CA ARG A 483 -20.56 34.99 19.41
C ARG A 483 -21.57 35.90 18.72
N LYS A 484 -21.22 37.18 18.54
CA LYS A 484 -22.08 38.14 17.83
C LYS A 484 -22.37 37.68 16.39
N LYS A 485 -21.36 37.23 15.65
CA LYS A 485 -21.54 36.68 14.28
C LYS A 485 -22.46 35.45 14.28
N MET A 486 -22.25 34.52 15.22
CA MET A 486 -23.06 33.31 15.35
C MET A 486 -24.54 33.65 15.62
N ILE A 487 -24.81 34.52 16.60
CA ILE A 487 -26.17 34.93 16.96
C ILE A 487 -26.85 35.68 15.82
N THR A 488 -26.15 36.59 15.14
CA THR A 488 -26.69 37.28 13.95
C THR A 488 -27.07 36.28 12.85
N LYS A 489 -26.24 35.27 12.59
CA LYS A 489 -26.51 34.24 11.57
C LYS A 489 -27.75 33.40 11.91
N LEU A 490 -28.08 33.25 13.19
CA LEU A 490 -29.26 32.53 13.67
C LEU A 490 -30.53 33.37 13.69
N GLY A 491 -30.48 34.64 13.28
CA GLY A 491 -31.63 35.55 13.26
C GLY A 491 -31.72 36.48 14.47
N GLY A 492 -30.65 36.62 15.26
CA GLY A 492 -30.56 37.53 16.39
C GLY A 492 -30.86 36.88 17.75
N GLU A 493 -30.78 37.68 18.81
CA GLU A 493 -30.85 37.20 20.21
C GLU A 493 -32.17 36.49 20.55
N ASN A 494 -33.27 36.93 19.96
CA ASN A 494 -34.59 36.31 20.16
C ASN A 494 -34.67 34.91 19.56
N ALA A 495 -34.03 34.67 18.42
CA ALA A 495 -33.98 33.34 17.82
C ALA A 495 -33.04 32.41 18.59
N TRP A 496 -31.93 32.97 19.10
CA TRP A 496 -30.99 32.26 19.97
C TRP A 496 -31.63 31.79 21.28
N SER A 497 -32.40 32.66 21.96
CA SER A 497 -33.04 32.33 23.24
C SER A 497 -34.16 31.29 23.12
N LEU A 498 -34.72 31.08 21.91
CA LEU A 498 -35.71 30.05 21.62
C LEU A 498 -35.09 28.67 21.33
N LEU A 499 -33.78 28.57 21.12
CA LEU A 499 -33.09 27.30 20.92
C LEU A 499 -33.03 26.52 22.24
N SER A 500 -33.08 25.19 22.15
CA SER A 500 -32.87 24.32 23.32
C SER A 500 -31.44 24.46 23.85
N GLU A 501 -31.22 24.10 25.11
CA GLU A 501 -29.87 24.11 25.69
C GLU A 501 -28.88 23.23 24.91
N ALA A 502 -29.36 22.11 24.35
CA ALA A 502 -28.56 21.22 23.52
C ALA A 502 -28.15 21.89 22.20
N ASP A 503 -29.08 22.57 21.53
CA ASP A 503 -28.81 23.28 20.28
C ASP A 503 -27.88 24.49 20.51
N GLN A 504 -28.08 25.23 21.60
CA GLN A 504 -27.19 26.32 22.01
C GLN A 504 -25.78 25.78 22.28
N ALA A 505 -25.65 24.64 22.96
CA ALA A 505 -24.36 23.99 23.20
C ALA A 505 -23.69 23.56 21.89
N GLU A 506 -24.43 22.99 20.93
CA GLU A 506 -23.91 22.60 19.61
C GLU A 506 -23.40 23.81 18.83
N HIS A 507 -24.15 24.92 18.82
CA HIS A 507 -23.74 26.15 18.18
C HIS A 507 -22.50 26.78 18.84
N ASN A 508 -22.44 26.80 20.17
CA ASN A 508 -21.26 27.26 20.91
C ASN A 508 -20.04 26.38 20.62
N ALA A 509 -20.20 25.07 20.52
CA ALA A 509 -19.12 24.15 20.15
C ALA A 509 -18.60 24.42 18.73
N LYS A 510 -19.49 24.65 17.76
CA LYS A 510 -19.13 25.03 16.38
C LYS A 510 -18.40 26.38 16.34
N MET A 511 -18.85 27.35 17.14
CA MET A 511 -18.18 28.65 17.25
C MET A 511 -16.76 28.49 17.82
N LEU A 512 -16.60 27.74 18.92
CA LEU A 512 -15.29 27.47 19.52
C LEU A 512 -14.37 26.73 18.55
N GLN A 513 -14.89 25.74 17.81
CA GLN A 513 -14.14 25.07 16.75
C GLN A 513 -13.68 26.06 15.67
N GLY A 514 -14.53 27.00 15.28
CA GLY A 514 -14.19 28.09 14.35
C GLY A 514 -13.05 28.96 14.87
N ILE A 515 -13.13 29.41 16.12
CA ILE A 515 -12.08 30.18 16.81
C ILE A 515 -10.75 29.41 16.80
N ILE A 516 -10.76 28.15 17.22
CA ILE A 516 -9.57 27.30 17.24
C ILE A 516 -8.96 27.18 15.83
N GLN A 517 -9.78 27.02 14.80
CA GLN A 517 -9.28 26.94 13.42
C GLN A 517 -8.70 28.28 12.93
N GLU A 518 -9.26 29.43 13.34
CA GLU A 518 -8.72 30.75 13.02
C GLU A 518 -7.37 30.98 13.71
N LEU A 519 -7.29 30.75 15.02
CA LEU A 519 -6.02 30.81 15.77
C LEU A 519 -4.98 29.86 15.18
N GLY A 520 -5.36 28.63 14.86
CA GLY A 520 -4.46 27.66 14.24
C GLY A 520 -3.88 28.14 12.90
N LYS A 521 -4.66 28.85 12.08
CA LYS A 521 -4.18 29.43 10.82
C LYS A 521 -3.23 30.58 11.06
N GLU A 522 -3.54 31.46 12.02
CA GLU A 522 -2.66 32.56 12.42
C GLU A 522 -1.31 32.01 12.91
N SER A 523 -1.35 31.07 13.85
CA SER A 523 -0.16 30.36 14.35
C SER A 523 0.66 29.73 13.22
N LEU A 524 0.01 29.03 12.29
CA LEU A 524 0.71 28.40 11.16
C LEU A 524 1.34 29.44 10.24
N SER A 525 0.66 30.56 9.97
CA SER A 525 1.16 31.63 9.09
C SER A 525 2.35 32.39 9.66
N LEU A 526 2.51 32.39 10.99
CA LEU A 526 3.64 33.01 11.68
C LEU A 526 4.89 32.11 11.72
N MET A 527 4.75 30.83 11.36
CA MET A 527 5.87 29.88 11.29
C MET A 527 6.68 30.07 10.00
N SER A 528 7.93 29.63 10.01
CA SER A 528 8.79 29.62 8.82
C SER A 528 8.22 28.70 7.73
N GLU A 529 8.61 28.94 6.47
CA GLU A 529 8.18 28.10 5.34
C GLU A 529 8.56 26.63 5.54
N ASP A 530 9.75 26.36 6.09
CA ASP A 530 10.22 24.99 6.39
C ASP A 530 9.33 24.30 7.44
N GLU A 531 8.94 25.01 8.51
CA GLU A 531 8.03 24.48 9.53
C GLU A 531 6.65 24.21 8.95
N GLN A 532 6.08 25.16 8.21
CA GLN A 532 4.79 25.00 7.55
C GLN A 532 4.81 23.81 6.57
N ARG A 533 5.92 23.62 5.87
CA ARG A 533 6.10 22.55 4.90
C ARG A 533 6.11 21.18 5.58
N VAL A 534 6.85 21.02 6.67
CA VAL A 534 6.83 19.77 7.47
C VAL A 534 5.44 19.53 8.09
N LEU A 535 4.80 20.58 8.61
CA LEU A 535 3.43 20.54 9.16
C LEU A 535 2.41 20.00 8.15
N ASN A 536 2.50 20.47 6.91
CA ASN A 536 1.56 20.14 5.85
C ASN A 536 1.99 18.97 4.98
N LEU A 537 3.15 18.35 5.26
CA LEU A 537 3.71 17.26 4.45
C LEU A 537 2.72 16.08 4.34
N PHE A 538 2.18 15.86 3.15
CA PHE A 538 1.37 14.69 2.85
C PHE A 538 1.66 14.24 1.42
N ILE A 539 2.29 13.07 1.26
CA ILE A 539 2.66 12.54 -0.05
C ILE A 539 1.85 11.29 -0.36
N TRP A 540 1.18 11.30 -1.52
CA TRP A 540 0.55 10.11 -2.09
C TRP A 540 1.43 9.52 -3.19
N ALA A 541 1.56 8.20 -3.20
CA ALA A 541 2.15 7.46 -4.30
C ALA A 541 1.34 6.19 -4.58
N GLY A 542 1.05 5.92 -5.85
CA GLY A 542 0.30 4.72 -6.23
C GLY A 542 1.20 3.49 -6.38
N CYS A 543 0.62 2.29 -6.24
CA CYS A 543 1.32 1.01 -6.35
C CYS A 543 2.08 0.81 -7.67
N GLY A 544 3.34 0.40 -7.59
CA GLY A 544 4.15 0.10 -8.78
C GLY A 544 3.62 -1.06 -9.62
N CYS A 545 3.13 -2.13 -9.00
CA CYS A 545 2.52 -3.27 -9.73
C CYS A 545 1.32 -2.82 -10.58
N HIS A 546 0.47 -1.94 -10.04
CA HIS A 546 -0.67 -1.39 -10.77
C HIS A 546 -0.27 -0.45 -11.91
N LYS A 547 0.88 0.21 -11.86
CA LYS A 547 1.40 0.98 -13.00
C LYS A 547 1.67 0.06 -14.19
N GLU A 548 2.29 -1.09 -13.95
CA GLU A 548 2.57 -2.08 -14.99
C GLU A 548 1.30 -2.67 -15.59
N LEU A 549 0.37 -3.13 -14.74
CA LEU A 549 -0.92 -3.68 -15.17
C LEU A 549 -1.69 -2.69 -16.06
N ASN A 550 -1.80 -1.44 -15.61
CA ASN A 550 -2.51 -0.40 -16.36
C ASN A 550 -1.80 -0.04 -17.66
N THR A 551 -0.48 -0.16 -17.73
CA THR A 551 0.27 0.08 -18.96
C THR A 551 0.04 -1.00 -20.01
N VAL A 552 -0.10 -2.27 -19.62
CA VAL A 552 -0.55 -3.34 -20.54
C VAL A 552 -1.93 -3.00 -21.10
N ARG A 553 -2.87 -2.60 -20.22
CA ARG A 553 -4.23 -2.19 -20.63
C ARG A 553 -4.18 -1.03 -21.61
N GLY A 554 -3.36 -0.02 -21.34
CA GLY A 554 -3.17 1.14 -22.20
C GLY A 554 -2.61 0.80 -23.57
N GLY A 555 -1.59 -0.07 -23.63
CA GLY A 555 -1.04 -0.56 -24.89
C GLY A 555 -2.07 -1.35 -25.70
N TYR A 556 -2.81 -2.24 -25.05
CA TYR A 556 -3.85 -3.04 -25.71
C TYR A 556 -4.99 -2.16 -26.25
N SER A 557 -5.46 -1.19 -25.47
CA SER A 557 -6.46 -0.21 -25.93
C SER A 557 -6.01 0.53 -27.19
N SER A 558 -4.73 0.90 -27.31
CA SER A 558 -4.22 1.55 -28.52
C SER A 558 -4.14 0.61 -29.72
N MET A 559 -3.93 -0.69 -29.54
CA MET A 559 -4.06 -1.66 -30.64
C MET A 559 -5.50 -1.78 -31.11
N VAL A 560 -6.46 -1.85 -30.19
CA VAL A 560 -7.90 -1.88 -30.53
C VAL A 560 -8.29 -0.62 -31.30
N GLN A 561 -7.83 0.55 -30.85
CA GLN A 561 -8.06 1.81 -31.56
C GLN A 561 -7.43 1.80 -32.96
N TRP A 562 -6.22 1.25 -33.11
CA TRP A 562 -5.58 1.12 -34.42
C TRP A 562 -6.43 0.30 -35.39
N TYR A 563 -7.05 -0.80 -34.96
CA TYR A 563 -7.98 -1.56 -35.80
C TYR A 563 -9.23 -0.75 -36.18
N GLN A 564 -9.75 0.09 -35.27
CA GLN A 564 -10.89 0.98 -35.56
C GLN A 564 -10.52 2.05 -36.59
N GLU A 565 -9.29 2.55 -36.57
CA GLU A 565 -8.79 3.53 -37.53
C GLU A 565 -8.42 2.89 -38.89
N ASN A 566 -8.25 1.57 -38.94
CA ASN A 566 -7.86 0.79 -40.12
C ASN A 566 -8.88 -0.32 -40.42
N GLU A 567 -10.13 0.07 -40.67
CA GLU A 567 -11.27 -0.85 -40.84
C GLU A 567 -11.10 -1.91 -41.95
N THR A 568 -10.21 -1.67 -42.93
CA THR A 568 -9.91 -2.63 -44.02
C THR A 568 -9.03 -3.79 -43.57
N GLU A 569 -8.37 -3.68 -42.42
CA GLU A 569 -7.47 -4.70 -41.90
C GLU A 569 -8.23 -5.80 -41.17
N THR A 570 -7.71 -7.03 -41.25
CA THR A 570 -8.36 -8.17 -40.61
C THR A 570 -8.23 -8.07 -39.08
N GLN A 571 -9.37 -7.97 -38.41
CA GLN A 571 -9.43 -7.89 -36.95
C GLN A 571 -9.40 -9.28 -36.30
N PRO A 572 -9.03 -9.38 -35.01
CA PRO A 572 -9.14 -10.63 -34.27
C PRO A 572 -10.57 -11.13 -34.17
N ILE A 573 -10.72 -12.47 -34.18
CA ILE A 573 -12.02 -13.13 -34.14
C ILE A 573 -12.83 -12.80 -32.88
N LEU A 574 -14.14 -12.56 -33.06
CA LEU A 574 -15.10 -12.45 -31.98
C LEU A 574 -15.30 -13.79 -31.25
N LEU A 575 -15.11 -13.80 -29.94
CA LEU A 575 -15.20 -15.00 -29.10
C LEU A 575 -16.50 -14.99 -28.29
N ALA A 576 -17.63 -15.03 -29.01
CA ALA A 576 -18.98 -14.97 -28.45
C ALA A 576 -19.29 -16.14 -27.51
N ASN A 577 -19.96 -15.86 -26.40
CA ASN A 577 -20.49 -16.91 -25.54
C ASN A 577 -21.64 -17.66 -26.25
N ARG A 578 -22.13 -18.76 -25.66
CA ARG A 578 -23.19 -19.59 -26.27
C ARG A 578 -24.43 -18.79 -26.66
N ASP A 579 -24.82 -17.81 -25.84
CA ASP A 579 -26.08 -17.11 -26.00
C ASP A 579 -25.95 -15.95 -27.01
N ASN A 580 -24.77 -15.33 -27.11
CA ASN A 580 -24.48 -14.27 -28.09
C ASN A 580 -24.08 -14.83 -29.46
N ALA A 581 -23.54 -16.05 -29.55
CA ALA A 581 -23.05 -16.61 -30.80
C ALA A 581 -24.11 -16.70 -31.92
N PRO A 582 -25.38 -17.08 -31.66
CA PRO A 582 -26.43 -17.05 -32.67
C PRO A 582 -26.78 -15.63 -33.13
N VAL A 583 -26.71 -14.65 -32.21
CA VAL A 583 -27.03 -13.24 -32.47
C VAL A 583 -25.94 -12.58 -33.34
N LEU A 584 -24.68 -12.97 -33.14
CA LEU A 584 -23.50 -12.39 -33.79
C LEU A 584 -22.99 -13.20 -35.00
N LYS A 585 -23.76 -14.17 -35.49
CA LYS A 585 -23.28 -15.15 -36.48
C LYS A 585 -22.70 -14.50 -37.75
N ASP A 586 -23.31 -13.41 -38.19
CA ASP A 586 -22.94 -12.69 -39.42
C ASP A 586 -22.32 -11.30 -39.13
N ILE A 587 -22.01 -11.00 -37.86
CA ILE A 587 -21.49 -9.69 -37.42
C ILE A 587 -20.00 -9.80 -37.15
N THR A 588 -19.21 -9.00 -37.87
CA THR A 588 -17.75 -8.99 -37.75
C THR A 588 -17.22 -7.64 -37.27
N THR A 589 -17.88 -6.57 -37.70
CA THR A 589 -17.55 -5.16 -37.40
C THR A 589 -18.75 -4.43 -36.78
N GLU A 590 -18.50 -3.25 -36.22
CA GLU A 590 -19.59 -2.40 -35.68
C GLU A 590 -20.56 -1.93 -36.78
N GLY A 591 -20.10 -1.86 -38.04
CA GLY A 591 -20.93 -1.49 -39.19
C GLY A 591 -21.98 -2.54 -39.56
N ASP A 592 -21.81 -3.79 -39.12
CA ASP A 592 -22.72 -4.91 -39.39
C ASP A 592 -23.90 -4.96 -38.40
N ILE A 593 -23.96 -4.03 -37.43
CA ILE A 593 -24.98 -4.02 -36.37
C ILE A 593 -26.27 -3.37 -36.88
N GLU A 594 -27.35 -4.15 -36.97
CA GLU A 594 -28.64 -3.68 -37.49
C GLU A 594 -29.64 -3.30 -36.38
N ASN A 595 -29.50 -3.86 -35.17
CA ASN A 595 -30.44 -3.65 -34.06
C ASN A 595 -29.78 -3.60 -32.67
N GLU A 596 -30.55 -3.17 -31.66
CA GLU A 596 -30.06 -3.00 -30.29
C GLU A 596 -29.64 -4.31 -29.61
N VAL A 597 -30.27 -5.44 -29.95
CA VAL A 597 -29.93 -6.76 -29.39
C VAL A 597 -28.55 -7.21 -29.91
N GLN A 598 -28.29 -7.02 -31.21
CA GLN A 598 -26.99 -7.24 -31.83
C GLN A 598 -25.94 -6.28 -31.26
N ALA A 599 -26.28 -4.99 -31.10
CA ALA A 599 -25.38 -3.99 -30.51
C ALA A 599 -24.95 -4.41 -29.10
N ARG A 600 -25.91 -4.80 -28.27
CA ARG A 600 -25.66 -5.29 -26.91
C ARG A 600 -24.85 -6.58 -26.90
N ALA A 601 -25.18 -7.55 -27.77
CA ALA A 601 -24.45 -8.81 -27.84
C ALA A 601 -22.99 -8.59 -28.28
N PHE A 602 -22.77 -7.66 -29.20
CA PHE A 602 -21.45 -7.28 -29.72
C PHE A 602 -20.62 -6.59 -28.63
N GLU A 603 -21.20 -5.61 -27.93
CA GLU A 603 -20.55 -4.92 -26.81
C GLU A 603 -20.15 -5.88 -25.68
N MET A 604 -20.99 -6.88 -25.39
CA MET A 604 -20.73 -7.89 -24.36
C MET A 604 -19.75 -9.00 -24.80
N THR A 605 -19.32 -9.01 -26.08
CA THR A 605 -18.46 -10.04 -26.63
C THR A 605 -17.03 -9.54 -26.84
N GLY A 606 -16.09 -10.15 -26.10
CA GLY A 606 -14.66 -9.89 -26.29
C GLY A 606 -14.06 -10.60 -27.50
N ARG A 607 -12.90 -10.12 -27.94
CA ARG A 607 -12.07 -10.68 -29.04
C ARG A 607 -10.58 -10.60 -28.72
N GLY A 608 -9.76 -11.27 -29.53
CA GLY A 608 -8.30 -11.09 -29.52
C GLY A 608 -7.54 -11.78 -28.38
N GLY A 609 -6.28 -11.40 -28.23
CA GLY A 609 -5.28 -12.07 -27.39
C GLY A 609 -5.65 -12.07 -25.90
N ILE A 610 -6.14 -10.95 -25.36
CA ILE A 610 -6.58 -10.89 -23.95
C ILE A 610 -7.74 -11.85 -23.72
N LYS A 611 -8.73 -11.87 -24.61
CA LYS A 611 -9.88 -12.78 -24.48
C LYS A 611 -9.47 -14.24 -24.64
N CYS A 612 -8.55 -14.53 -25.56
CA CYS A 612 -7.94 -15.84 -25.73
C CYS A 612 -7.25 -16.32 -24.43
N ALA A 613 -6.39 -15.49 -23.85
CA ALA A 613 -5.69 -15.80 -22.59
C ALA A 613 -6.66 -15.95 -21.40
N GLN A 614 -7.76 -15.18 -21.36
CA GLN A 614 -8.81 -15.32 -20.37
C GLN A 614 -9.53 -16.68 -20.47
N ILE A 615 -9.92 -17.08 -21.69
CA ILE A 615 -10.58 -18.37 -21.93
C ILE A 615 -9.60 -19.52 -21.63
N ALA A 616 -8.34 -19.40 -22.05
CA ALA A 616 -7.30 -20.38 -21.74
C ALA A 616 -7.13 -20.57 -20.23
N GLY A 617 -7.07 -19.48 -19.44
CA GLY A 617 -7.04 -19.57 -17.98
C GLY A 617 -8.29 -20.21 -17.41
N ALA A 618 -9.48 -19.84 -17.89
CA ALA A 618 -10.73 -20.44 -17.44
C ALA A 618 -10.81 -21.96 -17.73
N ILE A 619 -10.13 -22.44 -18.77
CA ILE A 619 -10.06 -23.86 -19.12
C ILE A 619 -8.93 -24.57 -18.37
N PHE A 620 -7.72 -24.01 -18.35
CA PHE A 620 -6.51 -24.70 -17.88
C PHE A 620 -6.12 -24.37 -16.43
N ASN A 621 -6.55 -23.24 -15.88
CA ASN A 621 -6.25 -22.81 -14.51
C ASN A 621 -7.35 -21.92 -13.94
N ASN A 622 -8.53 -22.51 -13.73
CA ASN A 622 -9.72 -21.81 -13.30
C ASN A 622 -9.64 -21.39 -11.83
N LYS A 623 -10.11 -20.18 -11.48
CA LYS A 623 -10.23 -19.71 -10.09
C LYS A 623 -11.14 -20.57 -9.21
N LEU A 624 -12.04 -21.34 -9.82
CA LEU A 624 -12.93 -22.27 -9.15
C LEU A 624 -12.38 -23.69 -9.29
N ASP A 625 -11.92 -24.24 -8.17
CA ASP A 625 -11.29 -25.58 -8.06
C ASP A 625 -12.14 -26.74 -8.64
N LYS A 626 -13.44 -26.52 -8.89
CA LYS A 626 -14.38 -27.50 -9.47
C LYS A 626 -14.65 -27.33 -10.97
N LYS A 627 -14.09 -26.31 -11.61
CA LYS A 627 -14.33 -25.98 -13.03
C LYS A 627 -13.04 -26.05 -13.84
N GLY A 628 -13.19 -26.28 -15.15
CA GLY A 628 -12.06 -26.39 -16.08
C GLY A 628 -11.40 -27.78 -16.06
N HIS A 629 -10.29 -27.89 -16.78
CA HIS A 629 -9.52 -29.11 -17.00
C HIS A 629 -8.21 -29.13 -16.20
N HIS A 630 -8.02 -28.30 -15.17
CA HIS A 630 -6.70 -28.03 -14.54
C HIS A 630 -5.83 -29.27 -14.27
N ASP A 631 -6.28 -30.21 -13.43
CA ASP A 631 -5.48 -31.40 -13.11
C ASP A 631 -5.32 -32.33 -14.32
N ALA A 632 -6.38 -32.49 -15.12
CA ALA A 632 -6.33 -33.30 -16.34
C ALA A 632 -5.35 -32.74 -17.37
N PHE A 633 -5.27 -31.42 -17.49
CA PHE A 633 -4.32 -30.67 -18.31
C PHE A 633 -2.91 -30.89 -17.80
N ARG A 634 -2.66 -30.69 -16.49
CA ARG A 634 -1.33 -30.87 -15.89
C ARG A 634 -0.79 -32.29 -16.07
N TRP A 635 -1.62 -33.31 -15.83
CA TRP A 635 -1.21 -34.71 -16.01
C TRP A 635 -0.99 -35.07 -17.47
N TRP A 636 -1.84 -34.57 -18.37
CA TRP A 636 -1.64 -34.76 -19.80
C TRP A 636 -0.34 -34.09 -20.26
N TRP A 637 -0.07 -32.87 -19.81
CA TRP A 637 1.13 -32.12 -20.17
C TRP A 637 2.41 -32.82 -19.68
N GLU A 638 2.43 -33.27 -18.42
CA GLU A 638 3.54 -34.04 -17.87
C GLU A 638 3.76 -35.35 -18.65
N LYS A 639 2.68 -36.02 -19.07
CA LYS A 639 2.76 -37.27 -19.81
C LYS A 639 3.23 -37.08 -21.26
N GLU A 640 2.66 -36.12 -21.99
CA GLU A 640 2.85 -35.99 -23.45
C GLU A 640 3.96 -35.00 -23.81
N VAL A 641 4.13 -33.91 -23.04
CA VAL A 641 5.16 -32.86 -23.25
C VAL A 641 6.40 -33.10 -22.37
N LYS A 642 6.32 -34.01 -21.39
CA LYS A 642 7.44 -34.40 -20.49
C LYS A 642 8.00 -33.28 -19.62
N VAL A 643 7.18 -32.27 -19.34
CA VAL A 643 7.52 -31.14 -18.46
C VAL A 643 6.37 -30.94 -17.47
N SER A 644 6.67 -30.67 -16.21
CA SER A 644 5.64 -30.22 -15.27
C SER A 644 5.32 -28.75 -15.57
N PHE A 645 4.10 -28.49 -16.04
CA PHE A 645 3.65 -27.15 -16.41
C PHE A 645 2.29 -26.84 -15.79
N THR A 646 2.14 -25.60 -15.33
CA THR A 646 0.87 -25.04 -14.86
C THR A 646 0.61 -23.77 -15.64
N PHE A 647 -0.56 -23.68 -16.27
CA PHE A 647 -0.92 -22.50 -17.05
C PHE A 647 -0.95 -21.23 -16.17
N PRO A 648 -0.48 -20.06 -16.67
CA PRO A 648 -0.51 -18.81 -15.92
C PRO A 648 -1.91 -18.45 -15.39
N ASP A 649 -1.98 -17.87 -14.19
CA ASP A 649 -3.22 -17.67 -13.44
C ASP A 649 -3.98 -16.40 -13.87
N THR A 650 -4.44 -16.37 -15.13
CA THR A 650 -5.26 -15.26 -15.67
C THR A 650 -6.67 -15.24 -15.07
N SER A 651 -7.13 -16.34 -14.47
CA SER A 651 -8.46 -16.42 -13.86
C SER A 651 -8.55 -15.69 -12.52
N ASN A 652 -7.45 -15.47 -11.81
CA ASN A 652 -7.39 -14.68 -10.56
C ASN A 652 -6.76 -13.29 -10.74
N THR A 653 -6.69 -12.77 -11.98
CA THR A 653 -6.16 -11.43 -12.31
C THR A 653 -4.76 -11.14 -11.73
N ARG A 654 -3.89 -12.16 -11.62
CA ARG A 654 -2.54 -11.98 -11.10
C ARG A 654 -1.72 -11.05 -12.01
N PHE A 655 -0.98 -10.08 -11.46
CA PHE A 655 -0.12 -9.17 -12.24
C PHE A 655 0.83 -9.94 -13.17
N GLY A 656 0.95 -9.47 -14.42
CA GLY A 656 1.75 -10.10 -15.47
C GLY A 656 1.17 -11.39 -16.07
N SER A 657 0.13 -11.98 -15.47
CA SER A 657 -0.36 -13.31 -15.89
C SER A 657 -0.86 -13.39 -17.33
N TYR A 658 -1.41 -12.29 -17.87
CA TYR A 658 -1.84 -12.25 -19.27
C TYR A 658 -0.67 -12.24 -20.24
N CYS A 659 0.42 -11.56 -19.91
CA CYS A 659 1.65 -11.59 -20.69
C CYS A 659 2.31 -12.97 -20.60
N ASP A 660 2.39 -13.56 -19.39
CA ASP A 660 2.89 -14.91 -19.19
C ASP A 660 2.05 -15.95 -19.95
N ALA A 661 0.72 -15.80 -19.94
CA ALA A 661 -0.19 -16.65 -20.69
C ALA A 661 0.04 -16.53 -22.20
N ALA A 662 0.25 -15.30 -22.70
CA ALA A 662 0.55 -15.08 -24.10
C ALA A 662 1.87 -15.74 -24.51
N ILE A 663 2.92 -15.61 -23.70
CA ILE A 663 4.19 -16.32 -23.89
C ILE A 663 3.97 -17.83 -23.96
N ALA A 664 3.26 -18.39 -22.98
CA ALA A 664 3.00 -19.83 -22.94
C ALA A 664 2.23 -20.31 -24.17
N LEU A 665 1.15 -19.61 -24.55
CA LEU A 665 0.30 -19.95 -25.70
C LEU A 665 1.06 -19.90 -27.02
N ILE A 666 2.04 -19.01 -27.16
CA ILE A 666 2.88 -18.91 -28.36
C ILE A 666 3.96 -20.00 -28.39
N ILE A 667 4.73 -20.18 -27.30
CA ILE A 667 5.79 -21.21 -27.26
C ILE A 667 5.21 -22.61 -27.51
N HIS A 668 4.06 -22.90 -26.92
CA HIS A 668 3.47 -24.24 -26.91
C HIS A 668 2.17 -24.33 -27.73
N LEU A 669 2.04 -23.51 -28.77
CA LEU A 669 0.82 -23.39 -29.57
C LEU A 669 0.28 -24.76 -30.03
N ASP A 670 1.15 -25.60 -30.58
CA ASP A 670 0.76 -26.92 -31.10
C ASP A 670 0.40 -27.90 -29.98
N ASP A 671 1.06 -27.83 -28.82
CA ASP A 671 0.73 -28.68 -27.68
C ASP A 671 -0.64 -28.32 -27.08
N PHE A 672 -0.99 -27.02 -27.02
CA PHE A 672 -2.33 -26.60 -26.62
C PHE A 672 -3.41 -27.08 -27.59
N LYS A 673 -3.15 -27.03 -28.91
CA LYS A 673 -4.06 -27.59 -29.92
C LYS A 673 -4.23 -29.10 -29.71
N ARG A 674 -3.14 -29.86 -29.58
CA ARG A 674 -3.17 -31.31 -29.32
C ARG A 674 -3.96 -31.65 -28.05
N PHE A 675 -3.82 -30.85 -26.99
CA PHE A 675 -4.60 -31.06 -25.77
C PHE A 675 -6.10 -30.86 -26.00
N LEU A 676 -6.51 -29.81 -26.72
CA LEU A 676 -7.93 -29.56 -27.02
C LEU A 676 -8.55 -30.65 -27.90
N GLU A 677 -7.78 -31.24 -28.81
CA GLU A 677 -8.20 -32.41 -29.58
C GLU A 677 -8.35 -33.65 -28.69
N TYR A 678 -7.40 -33.89 -27.77
CA TYR A 678 -7.52 -34.95 -26.78
C TYR A 678 -8.79 -34.78 -25.93
N VAL A 679 -9.06 -33.56 -25.43
CA VAL A 679 -10.28 -33.25 -24.68
C VAL A 679 -11.54 -33.52 -25.49
N LYS A 680 -11.55 -33.18 -26.79
CA LYS A 680 -12.66 -33.49 -27.70
C LYS A 680 -12.90 -34.99 -27.82
N SER A 681 -11.83 -35.75 -28.09
CA SER A 681 -11.88 -37.20 -28.30
C SER A 681 -12.34 -37.98 -27.07
N LYS A 682 -12.11 -37.43 -25.87
CA LYS A 682 -12.51 -38.02 -24.60
C LYS A 682 -14.02 -37.90 -24.34
N LYS A 683 -14.72 -36.98 -25.00
CA LYS A 683 -16.15 -36.74 -24.77
C LYS A 683 -17.01 -37.68 -25.60
N ASP A 684 -18.11 -38.17 -25.02
CA ASP A 684 -19.02 -39.13 -25.66
C ASP A 684 -19.58 -38.63 -27.00
N ASN A 685 -19.84 -37.33 -27.11
CA ASN A 685 -20.37 -36.71 -28.33
C ASN A 685 -19.28 -36.26 -29.32
N ASN A 686 -18.00 -36.40 -28.96
CA ASN A 686 -16.83 -35.92 -29.71
C ASN A 686 -16.97 -34.45 -30.18
N ARG A 687 -17.60 -33.59 -29.36
CA ARG A 687 -17.80 -32.16 -29.63
C ARG A 687 -17.12 -31.30 -28.57
N TRP A 688 -16.61 -30.16 -29.00
CA TRP A 688 -16.17 -29.12 -28.08
C TRP A 688 -17.35 -28.48 -27.36
N SER A 689 -17.11 -28.00 -26.15
CA SER A 689 -17.96 -26.97 -25.56
C SER A 689 -17.69 -25.63 -26.25
N HIS A 690 -18.64 -24.68 -26.17
CA HIS A 690 -18.46 -23.35 -26.77
C HIS A 690 -17.16 -22.66 -26.35
N MET A 691 -16.74 -22.77 -25.07
CA MET A 691 -15.48 -22.16 -24.62
C MET A 691 -14.25 -22.83 -25.25
N GLU A 692 -14.25 -24.16 -25.37
CA GLU A 692 -13.15 -24.90 -26.00
C GLU A 692 -13.08 -24.62 -27.51
N GLU A 693 -14.23 -24.50 -28.18
CA GLU A 693 -14.30 -24.13 -29.59
C GLU A 693 -13.81 -22.69 -29.81
N ASN A 694 -14.19 -21.75 -28.93
CA ASN A 694 -13.69 -20.39 -28.99
C ASN A 694 -12.17 -20.33 -28.81
N LEU A 695 -11.62 -21.07 -27.83
CA LEU A 695 -10.17 -21.16 -27.68
C LEU A 695 -9.52 -21.79 -28.91
N TRP A 696 -10.09 -22.88 -29.44
CA TRP A 696 -9.59 -23.51 -30.65
C TRP A 696 -9.52 -22.52 -31.82
N LYS A 697 -10.60 -21.77 -32.06
CA LYS A 697 -10.65 -20.74 -33.11
C LYS A 697 -9.59 -19.66 -32.89
N ALA A 698 -9.46 -19.15 -31.66
CA ALA A 698 -8.46 -18.14 -31.32
C ALA A 698 -7.02 -18.61 -31.57
N LEU A 699 -6.70 -19.89 -31.28
CA LEU A 699 -5.37 -20.47 -31.52
C LEU A 699 -5.06 -20.71 -33.03
N HIS A 700 -6.04 -20.56 -33.90
CA HIS A 700 -5.88 -20.65 -35.36
C HIS A 700 -6.02 -19.29 -36.06
N ASP A 701 -6.34 -18.24 -35.32
CA ASP A 701 -6.58 -16.89 -35.84
C ASP A 701 -5.30 -16.06 -35.82
N LEU A 702 -4.75 -15.72 -37.00
CA LEU A 702 -3.47 -15.00 -37.12
C LEU A 702 -3.47 -13.62 -36.42
N PRO A 703 -4.51 -12.77 -36.55
CA PRO A 703 -4.58 -11.52 -35.78
C PRO A 703 -4.59 -11.74 -34.26
N THR A 704 -5.33 -12.74 -33.75
CA THR A 704 -5.28 -13.09 -32.32
C THR A 704 -3.88 -13.54 -31.88
N LEU A 705 -3.19 -14.37 -32.68
CA LEU A 705 -1.81 -14.76 -32.40
C LEU A 705 -0.84 -13.57 -32.44
N CYS A 706 -1.07 -12.60 -33.34
CA CYS A 706 -0.29 -11.36 -33.40
C CYS A 706 -0.40 -10.57 -32.09
N GLU A 707 -1.61 -10.39 -31.56
CA GLU A 707 -1.80 -9.71 -30.28
C GLU A 707 -1.14 -10.46 -29.10
N LEU A 708 -1.19 -11.80 -29.09
CA LEU A 708 -0.49 -12.60 -28.08
C LEU A 708 1.03 -12.42 -28.17
N VAL A 709 1.60 -12.39 -29.37
CA VAL A 709 3.03 -12.10 -29.57
C VAL A 709 3.39 -10.74 -28.99
N ILE A 710 2.60 -9.70 -29.27
CA ILE A 710 2.86 -8.33 -28.77
C ILE A 710 2.79 -8.28 -27.24
N LEU A 711 1.78 -8.91 -26.63
CA LEU A 711 1.66 -9.01 -25.17
C LEU A 711 2.88 -9.71 -24.54
N GLY A 712 3.32 -10.82 -25.14
CA GLY A 712 4.50 -11.55 -24.68
C GLY A 712 5.81 -10.76 -24.85
N LEU A 713 5.97 -10.04 -25.97
CA LEU A 713 7.11 -9.16 -26.20
C LEU A 713 7.18 -8.03 -25.17
N TYR A 714 6.06 -7.39 -24.85
CA TYR A 714 6.02 -6.40 -23.76
C TYR A 714 6.36 -7.04 -22.41
N GLY A 715 5.80 -8.22 -22.12
CA GLY A 715 6.07 -8.97 -20.89
C GLY A 715 7.55 -9.29 -20.70
N GLU A 716 8.24 -9.73 -21.75
CA GLU A 716 9.67 -10.03 -21.73
C GLU A 716 10.54 -8.76 -21.69
N ALA A 717 10.23 -7.77 -22.53
CA ALA A 717 11.05 -6.58 -22.71
C ALA A 717 10.91 -5.57 -21.56
N VAL A 718 9.73 -5.47 -20.94
CA VAL A 718 9.41 -4.38 -19.99
C VAL A 718 8.75 -4.90 -18.72
N GLY A 719 7.64 -5.63 -18.85
CA GLY A 719 6.79 -6.03 -17.72
C GLY A 719 7.56 -6.83 -16.66
N THR A 720 8.15 -7.96 -17.04
CA THR A 720 8.89 -8.86 -16.15
C THR A 720 10.12 -8.19 -15.53
N PRO A 721 11.00 -7.50 -16.29
CA PRO A 721 12.12 -6.77 -15.69
C PRO A 721 11.69 -5.68 -14.70
N TYR A 722 10.65 -4.90 -15.01
CA TYR A 722 10.13 -3.89 -14.08
C TYR A 722 9.53 -4.52 -12.83
N MET A 723 8.66 -5.53 -12.97
CA MET A 723 8.02 -6.23 -11.86
C MET A 723 9.04 -6.90 -10.94
N THR A 724 10.13 -7.43 -11.51
CA THR A 724 11.25 -7.96 -10.73
C THR A 724 11.93 -6.84 -9.94
N LYS A 725 12.25 -5.72 -10.59
CA LYS A 725 12.97 -4.62 -9.96
C LYS A 725 12.16 -3.90 -8.88
N ILE A 726 10.87 -3.68 -9.10
CA ILE A 726 9.98 -3.02 -8.13
C ILE A 726 9.78 -3.90 -6.88
N ARG A 727 9.61 -5.22 -7.06
CA ARG A 727 9.50 -6.18 -5.94
C ARG A 727 10.82 -6.35 -5.20
N GLU A 728 11.95 -6.39 -5.89
CA GLU A 728 13.27 -6.35 -5.24
C GLU A 728 13.44 -5.09 -4.39
N SER A 729 12.97 -3.94 -4.89
CA SER A 729 13.03 -2.66 -4.18
C SER A 729 12.16 -2.72 -2.91
N ALA A 730 10.96 -3.30 -2.99
CA ALA A 730 10.10 -3.54 -1.84
C ALA A 730 10.73 -4.49 -0.81
N GLN A 731 11.33 -5.60 -1.24
CA GLN A 731 12.04 -6.54 -0.37
C GLN A 731 13.24 -5.88 0.35
N LYS A 732 13.96 -5.01 -0.36
CA LYS A 732 15.07 -4.20 0.18
C LYS A 732 14.59 -2.99 0.99
N LYS A 733 13.26 -2.81 1.16
CA LYS A 733 12.64 -1.69 1.87
C LYS A 733 13.07 -0.32 1.34
N VAL A 734 13.31 -0.22 0.03
CA VAL A 734 13.55 1.05 -0.65
C VAL A 734 12.26 1.85 -0.65
N ASN A 735 12.35 3.14 -0.34
CA ASN A 735 11.19 4.02 -0.32
C ASN A 735 10.67 4.23 -1.75
N MET A 736 9.36 4.13 -1.95
CA MET A 736 8.70 4.40 -3.24
C MET A 736 9.04 5.79 -3.79
N LEU A 737 9.22 6.77 -2.91
CA LEU A 737 9.53 8.16 -3.28
C LEU A 737 10.93 8.35 -3.88
N ASP A 738 11.81 7.36 -3.73
CA ASP A 738 13.16 7.37 -4.32
C ASP A 738 13.19 6.70 -5.71
N LEU A 739 12.06 6.15 -6.18
CA LEU A 739 11.97 5.38 -7.41
C LEU A 739 11.59 6.21 -8.65
N GLY A 740 11.57 7.54 -8.56
CA GLY A 740 11.34 8.41 -9.73
C GLY A 740 12.33 8.14 -10.88
N GLY A 741 13.60 7.91 -10.56
CA GLY A 741 14.61 7.55 -11.55
C GLY A 741 14.33 6.21 -12.26
N LEU A 742 13.82 5.21 -11.52
CA LEU A 742 13.40 3.92 -12.07
C LEU A 742 12.24 4.09 -13.05
N HIS A 743 11.18 4.80 -12.65
CA HIS A 743 10.01 5.03 -13.49
C HIS A 743 10.33 5.83 -14.76
N LYS A 744 11.28 6.76 -14.67
CA LYS A 744 11.79 7.50 -15.83
C LYS A 744 12.55 6.60 -16.80
N GLN A 745 13.41 5.69 -16.31
CA GLN A 745 14.11 4.74 -17.16
C GLN A 745 13.14 3.83 -17.93
N VAL A 746 12.08 3.34 -17.27
CA VAL A 746 11.03 2.54 -17.93
C VAL A 746 10.36 3.32 -19.06
N TYR A 747 9.99 4.58 -18.81
CA TYR A 747 9.40 5.45 -19.82
C TYR A 747 10.34 5.70 -21.02
N GLU A 748 11.61 6.00 -20.74
CA GLU A 748 12.63 6.24 -21.77
C GLU A 748 12.88 4.98 -22.61
N HIS A 749 12.90 3.81 -21.98
CA HIS A 749 13.04 2.51 -22.64
C HIS A 749 11.86 2.22 -23.58
N MET A 750 10.62 2.30 -23.08
CA MET A 750 9.43 2.11 -23.92
C MET A 750 9.36 3.11 -25.07
N LYS A 751 9.79 4.36 -24.85
CA LYS A 751 9.87 5.38 -25.90
C LYS A 751 10.94 5.05 -26.95
N SER A 752 11.99 4.33 -26.58
CA SER A 752 12.96 3.80 -27.54
C SER A 752 12.33 2.69 -28.37
N LEU A 753 11.66 1.74 -27.71
CA LEU A 753 10.98 0.62 -28.37
C LEU A 753 9.83 1.09 -29.29
N SER A 754 9.13 2.18 -28.96
CA SER A 754 8.08 2.72 -29.85
C SER A 754 8.64 3.36 -31.13
N LYS A 755 9.90 3.79 -31.12
CA LYS A 755 10.58 4.34 -32.31
C LYS A 755 11.10 3.23 -33.22
N SER A 756 11.69 2.20 -32.63
CA SER A 756 12.25 1.05 -33.36
C SER A 756 11.71 -0.28 -32.84
N PRO A 757 10.40 -0.54 -32.99
CA PRO A 757 9.78 -1.80 -32.57
C PRO A 757 10.28 -3.01 -33.37
N GLU A 758 10.81 -2.80 -34.57
CA GLU A 758 11.37 -3.84 -35.45
C GLU A 758 12.53 -4.61 -34.80
N ASP A 759 13.27 -3.99 -33.89
CA ASP A 759 14.39 -4.61 -33.14
C ASP A 759 13.91 -5.78 -32.27
N LEU A 760 12.62 -5.81 -31.90
CA LEU A 760 12.02 -6.91 -31.14
C LEU A 760 11.65 -8.12 -32.02
N LEU A 761 11.51 -7.91 -33.34
CA LEU A 761 10.95 -8.88 -34.27
C LEU A 761 12.01 -9.68 -35.03
N ALA A 762 13.27 -9.25 -35.00
CA ALA A 762 14.37 -9.90 -35.70
C ALA A 762 15.70 -9.75 -34.95
N GLY A 763 16.73 -10.45 -35.44
CA GLY A 763 18.10 -10.37 -34.90
C GLY A 763 18.51 -11.56 -34.04
N ASN A 764 19.75 -11.56 -33.55
CA ASN A 764 20.24 -12.58 -32.63
C ASN A 764 19.68 -12.31 -31.22
N PRO A 765 18.89 -13.23 -30.62
CA PRO A 765 18.33 -13.03 -29.29
C PRO A 765 19.38 -12.74 -28.20
N ASP A 766 20.59 -13.27 -28.34
CA ASP A 766 21.68 -13.09 -27.37
C ASP A 766 22.34 -11.71 -27.45
N GLU A 767 22.13 -10.97 -28.55
CA GLU A 767 22.67 -9.62 -28.77
C GLU A 767 21.58 -8.55 -28.62
N SER A 768 20.35 -8.84 -29.06
CA SER A 768 19.23 -7.90 -29.00
C SER A 768 18.78 -7.59 -27.58
N ASN A 769 19.05 -8.46 -26.61
CA ASN A 769 18.65 -8.27 -25.23
C ASN A 769 19.22 -6.97 -24.60
N LEU A 770 20.42 -6.55 -25.00
CA LEU A 770 21.09 -5.35 -24.48
C LEU A 770 20.33 -4.05 -24.78
N THR A 771 19.61 -4.02 -25.90
CA THR A 771 18.85 -2.85 -26.36
C THR A 771 17.35 -3.02 -26.17
N CYS A 772 16.84 -4.26 -26.26
CA CYS A 772 15.42 -4.56 -26.24
C CYS A 772 14.87 -4.83 -24.85
N VAL A 773 15.65 -5.42 -23.94
CA VAL A 773 15.20 -5.74 -22.57
C VAL A 773 15.53 -4.58 -21.64
N LEU A 774 14.55 -4.18 -20.84
CA LEU A 774 14.74 -3.16 -19.81
C LEU A 774 15.85 -3.62 -18.84
N PHE A 775 16.86 -2.76 -18.66
CA PHE A 775 18.12 -3.01 -17.94
C PHE A 775 19.12 -3.95 -18.64
N GLY A 776 18.88 -4.35 -19.88
CA GLY A 776 19.83 -5.14 -20.69
C GLY A 776 20.07 -6.56 -20.19
N ASN A 777 19.13 -7.12 -19.41
CA ASN A 777 19.23 -8.49 -18.90
C ASN A 777 19.02 -9.51 -20.03
N ALA A 778 19.40 -10.77 -19.80
CA ALA A 778 19.01 -11.85 -20.70
C ALA A 778 17.48 -11.98 -20.78
N TRP A 779 16.97 -12.40 -21.93
CA TRP A 779 15.56 -12.76 -22.09
C TRP A 779 15.16 -13.81 -21.07
N GLY A 780 14.00 -13.63 -20.43
CA GLY A 780 13.45 -14.60 -19.49
C GLY A 780 13.09 -15.90 -20.20
N ASN A 781 12.56 -15.79 -21.42
CA ASN A 781 12.22 -16.92 -22.28
C ASN A 781 12.88 -16.78 -23.67
N PRO A 782 14.15 -17.16 -23.84
CA PRO A 782 14.82 -17.10 -25.15
C PRO A 782 14.12 -17.95 -26.23
N ALA A 783 13.43 -19.03 -25.82
CA ALA A 783 12.63 -19.86 -26.73
C ALA A 783 11.42 -19.11 -27.31
N PHE A 784 10.80 -18.22 -26.52
CA PHE A 784 9.73 -17.36 -27.00
C PHE A 784 10.23 -16.41 -28.08
N ILE A 785 11.35 -15.73 -27.85
CA ILE A 785 11.93 -14.79 -28.82
C ILE A 785 12.27 -15.48 -30.13
N LYS A 786 12.88 -16.67 -30.07
CA LYS A 786 13.14 -17.49 -31.28
C LYS A 786 11.85 -17.84 -32.03
N THR A 787 10.80 -18.19 -31.29
CA THR A 787 9.47 -18.51 -31.86
C THR A 787 8.87 -17.26 -32.51
N VAL A 788 8.92 -16.11 -31.85
CA VAL A 788 8.45 -14.83 -32.38
C VAL A 788 9.18 -14.46 -33.66
N HIS A 789 10.51 -14.55 -33.70
CA HIS A 789 11.30 -14.26 -34.91
C HIS A 789 10.91 -15.16 -36.08
N SER A 790 10.56 -16.42 -35.82
CA SER A 790 10.08 -17.34 -36.86
C SER A 790 8.65 -17.04 -37.33
N MET A 791 7.79 -16.56 -36.43
CA MET A 791 6.37 -16.29 -36.72
C MET A 791 6.14 -14.89 -37.30
N ALA A 792 6.94 -13.90 -36.93
CA ALA A 792 6.75 -12.49 -37.27
C ALA A 792 6.51 -12.24 -38.77
N PRO A 793 7.21 -12.89 -39.72
CA PRO A 793 6.94 -12.70 -41.15
C PRO A 793 5.54 -13.15 -41.61
N THR A 794 4.86 -13.99 -40.84
CA THR A 794 3.52 -14.53 -41.16
C THR A 794 2.39 -13.79 -40.45
N LEU A 795 2.71 -12.91 -39.50
CA LEU A 795 1.73 -12.21 -38.68
C LEU A 795 1.30 -10.89 -39.34
N PRO A 796 -0.01 -10.62 -39.45
CA PRO A 796 -0.51 -9.44 -40.14
C PRO A 796 -0.18 -8.16 -39.35
N ASN A 797 0.32 -7.13 -40.04
CA ASN A 797 0.51 -5.77 -39.51
C ASN A 797 1.26 -5.66 -38.17
N ILE A 798 2.13 -6.64 -37.86
CA ILE A 798 2.77 -6.76 -36.56
C ILE A 798 3.60 -5.51 -36.19
N ASP A 799 4.29 -4.87 -37.15
CA ASP A 799 5.05 -3.64 -36.88
C ASP A 799 4.14 -2.49 -36.45
N SER A 800 3.05 -2.27 -37.18
CA SER A 800 2.09 -1.19 -36.90
C SER A 800 1.39 -1.40 -35.56
N LEU A 801 0.98 -2.63 -35.27
CA LEU A 801 0.34 -2.99 -34.00
C LEU A 801 1.31 -2.89 -32.81
N LEU A 802 2.54 -3.35 -32.97
CA LEU A 802 3.58 -3.25 -31.93
C LEU A 802 3.90 -1.78 -31.63
N ARG A 803 4.00 -0.94 -32.66
CA ARG A 803 4.18 0.51 -32.52
C ARG A 803 3.00 1.18 -31.82
N ALA A 804 1.77 0.82 -32.19
CA ALA A 804 0.55 1.31 -31.55
C ALA A 804 0.52 0.91 -30.07
N PHE A 805 0.86 -0.35 -29.75
CA PHE A 805 0.93 -0.86 -28.39
C PHE A 805 1.92 -0.07 -27.53
N PHE A 806 3.18 0.06 -27.97
CA PHE A 806 4.18 0.79 -27.19
C PHE A 806 3.87 2.29 -27.08
N THR A 807 3.22 2.89 -28.08
CA THR A 807 2.75 4.28 -28.00
C THR A 807 1.68 4.44 -26.92
N GLY A 808 0.68 3.56 -26.89
CA GLY A 808 -0.35 3.53 -25.85
C GLY A 808 0.21 3.23 -24.46
N ALA A 809 1.14 2.28 -24.37
CA ALA A 809 1.86 1.93 -23.15
C ALA A 809 2.66 3.12 -22.61
N CYS A 810 3.41 3.84 -23.45
CA CYS A 810 4.14 5.05 -23.08
C CYS A 810 3.22 6.15 -22.55
N ALA A 811 2.14 6.46 -23.27
CA ALA A 811 1.18 7.48 -22.87
C ALA A 811 0.54 7.14 -21.51
N THR A 812 0.20 5.86 -21.33
CA THR A 812 -0.41 5.36 -20.10
C THR A 812 0.58 5.38 -18.95
N TRP A 813 1.81 4.88 -19.13
CA TRP A 813 2.85 4.93 -18.10
C TRP A 813 3.10 6.36 -17.63
N LYS A 814 3.24 7.31 -18.55
CA LYS A 814 3.40 8.73 -18.23
C LYS A 814 2.25 9.27 -17.36
N ARG A 815 1.00 8.87 -17.64
CA ARG A 815 -0.17 9.22 -16.84
C ARG A 815 -0.15 8.58 -15.45
N PHE A 816 0.27 7.32 -15.35
CA PHE A 816 0.32 6.57 -14.09
C PHE A 816 1.59 6.81 -13.26
N THR A 817 2.55 7.57 -13.78
CA THR A 817 3.73 8.05 -13.04
C THR A 817 3.73 9.57 -12.89
N SER A 818 2.59 10.24 -13.07
CA SER A 818 2.49 11.70 -13.02
C SER A 818 2.90 12.27 -11.67
N GLU A 819 2.75 11.50 -10.60
CA GLU A 819 3.20 11.88 -9.25
C GLU A 819 4.72 12.06 -9.14
N PHE A 820 5.50 11.47 -10.06
CA PHE A 820 6.95 11.60 -10.16
C PHE A 820 7.40 12.64 -11.21
N ALA A 821 6.49 13.49 -11.69
CA ALA A 821 6.83 14.52 -12.65
C ALA A 821 7.84 15.54 -12.05
N PRO A 822 8.80 16.05 -12.84
CA PRO A 822 9.71 17.09 -12.39
C PRO A 822 8.95 18.33 -11.88
N GLY A 823 9.40 18.90 -10.75
CA GLY A 823 8.71 20.01 -10.07
C GLY A 823 7.40 19.59 -9.38
N GLY A 824 7.10 18.29 -9.30
CA GLY A 824 6.02 17.75 -8.48
C GLY A 824 6.44 17.57 -7.02
N LEU A 825 5.48 17.31 -6.13
CA LEU A 825 5.71 17.19 -4.69
C LEU A 825 6.77 16.13 -4.33
N ILE A 826 6.84 15.01 -5.06
CA ILE A 826 7.84 13.95 -4.82
C ILE A 826 9.25 14.36 -5.29
N ASP A 827 9.33 15.09 -6.40
CA ASP A 827 10.60 15.55 -6.99
C ASP A 827 11.22 16.66 -6.13
N GLU A 828 10.39 17.58 -5.65
CA GLU A 828 10.79 18.68 -4.76
C GLU A 828 11.00 18.25 -3.30
N ALA A 829 10.56 17.05 -2.91
CA ALA A 829 10.71 16.57 -1.54
C ALA A 829 12.18 16.31 -1.19
N SER A 830 12.63 16.83 -0.05
CA SER A 830 13.96 16.54 0.50
C SER A 830 14.07 15.07 0.91
N GLN A 831 15.29 14.57 1.13
CA GLN A 831 15.46 13.20 1.59
C GLN A 831 14.84 12.99 2.98
N GLU A 832 14.88 14.02 3.83
CA GLU A 832 14.26 14.03 5.15
C GLU A 832 12.73 13.94 5.04
N GLU A 833 12.11 14.67 4.11
CA GLU A 833 10.66 14.59 3.85
C GLU A 833 10.26 13.22 3.32
N LYS A 834 11.05 12.66 2.39
CA LYS A 834 10.83 11.31 1.88
C LYS A 834 10.92 10.28 2.99
N GLU A 835 11.89 10.42 3.89
CA GLU A 835 12.08 9.53 5.03
C GLU A 835 10.93 9.62 6.06
N LEU A 836 10.32 10.79 6.22
CA LEU A 836 9.10 10.98 7.01
C LEU A 836 7.87 10.37 6.32
N ALA A 837 7.77 10.48 5.00
CA ALA A 837 6.71 9.92 4.17
C ALA A 837 7.13 8.58 3.55
N TRP A 838 7.73 7.69 4.34
CA TRP A 838 8.21 6.40 3.82
C TRP A 838 7.04 5.52 3.37
N LEU A 839 7.09 5.05 2.11
CA LEU A 839 6.06 4.23 1.48
C LEU A 839 6.71 3.00 0.83
N LEU A 840 6.00 1.88 0.86
CA LEU A 840 6.41 0.68 0.12
C LEU A 840 6.24 0.89 -1.40
N PRO A 841 7.12 0.32 -2.23
CA PRO A 841 6.97 0.36 -3.69
C PRO A 841 5.77 -0.42 -4.25
N THR A 842 5.28 -1.40 -3.50
CA THR A 842 4.23 -2.35 -3.94
C THR A 842 3.17 -2.53 -2.86
N ASN A 843 1.94 -2.83 -3.28
CA ASN A 843 0.82 -3.13 -2.37
C ASN A 843 0.73 -4.62 -1.97
N ASP A 844 1.70 -5.45 -2.40
CA ASP A 844 1.78 -6.90 -2.15
C ASP A 844 1.53 -7.31 -0.68
N VAL A 845 1.84 -6.43 0.30
CA VAL A 845 1.56 -6.70 1.72
C VAL A 845 0.06 -6.73 2.04
N ASN A 846 -0.73 -5.83 1.46
CA ASN A 846 -2.18 -5.79 1.64
C ASN A 846 -2.86 -6.93 0.85
N GLU A 847 -2.47 -7.11 -0.42
CA GLU A 847 -2.95 -8.21 -1.27
C GLU A 847 -2.64 -9.57 -0.63
N GLY A 848 -1.43 -9.73 -0.10
CA GLY A 848 -1.00 -10.94 0.61
C GLY A 848 -1.81 -11.19 1.89
N ALA A 849 -2.20 -10.13 2.60
CA ALA A 849 -3.09 -10.24 3.77
C ALA A 849 -4.50 -10.72 3.37
N LEU A 850 -5.05 -10.17 2.28
CA LEU A 850 -6.35 -10.56 1.73
C LEU A 850 -6.34 -11.97 1.15
N GLY A 851 -5.25 -12.35 0.46
CA GLY A 851 -5.02 -13.71 -0.03
C GLY A 851 -4.94 -14.72 1.12
N SER A 852 -4.17 -14.39 2.17
CA SER A 852 -4.07 -15.21 3.39
C SER A 852 -5.43 -15.37 4.08
N PHE A 853 -6.21 -14.29 4.14
CA PHE A 853 -7.58 -14.31 4.66
C PHE A 853 -8.47 -15.25 3.86
N ARG A 854 -8.48 -15.14 2.52
CA ARG A 854 -9.27 -16.01 1.64
C ARG A 854 -8.91 -17.49 1.84
N VAL A 855 -7.62 -17.82 1.90
CA VAL A 855 -7.15 -19.19 2.14
C VAL A 855 -7.60 -19.68 3.51
N MET A 856 -7.48 -18.85 4.55
CA MET A 856 -7.91 -19.21 5.90
C MET A 856 -9.42 -19.43 5.98
N MET A 857 -10.24 -18.56 5.39
CA MET A 857 -11.69 -18.72 5.36
C MET A 857 -12.16 -19.96 4.58
N ARG A 858 -11.39 -20.41 3.57
CA ARG A 858 -11.65 -21.71 2.92
C ARG A 858 -11.37 -22.87 3.85
N ARG A 859 -10.27 -22.84 4.60
CA ARG A 859 -9.88 -23.91 5.55
C ARG A 859 -10.75 -23.94 6.81
N GLN A 860 -11.13 -22.77 7.32
CA GLN A 860 -11.94 -22.60 8.52
C GLN A 860 -13.12 -21.63 8.27
N PRO A 861 -14.18 -22.07 7.58
CA PRO A 861 -15.30 -21.19 7.19
C PRO A 861 -16.09 -20.61 8.37
N GLN A 862 -15.97 -21.21 9.56
CA GLN A 862 -16.63 -20.75 10.79
C GLN A 862 -15.76 -19.78 11.61
N LEU A 863 -14.55 -19.46 11.15
CA LEU A 863 -13.68 -18.51 11.83
C LEU A 863 -14.26 -17.09 11.72
N SER A 864 -14.49 -16.46 12.87
CA SER A 864 -14.85 -15.05 12.97
C SER A 864 -13.77 -14.14 12.37
N LEU A 865 -14.16 -13.00 11.80
CA LEU A 865 -13.20 -12.03 11.25
C LEU A 865 -12.34 -11.43 12.37
N THR A 866 -12.93 -11.10 13.51
CA THR A 866 -12.16 -10.72 14.73
C THR A 866 -11.14 -11.81 15.10
N GLY A 867 -11.52 -13.09 15.05
CA GLY A 867 -10.60 -14.20 15.34
C GLY A 867 -9.43 -14.29 14.36
N TYR A 868 -9.69 -14.07 13.07
CA TYR A 868 -8.65 -13.97 12.06
C TYR A 868 -7.74 -12.76 12.31
N ASN A 869 -8.30 -11.57 12.50
CA ASN A 869 -7.52 -10.35 12.76
C ASN A 869 -6.67 -10.48 14.01
N ALA A 870 -7.21 -11.05 15.08
CA ALA A 870 -6.49 -11.27 16.33
C ALA A 870 -5.24 -12.15 16.15
N GLN A 871 -5.36 -13.21 15.36
CA GLN A 871 -4.22 -14.05 14.99
C GLN A 871 -3.27 -13.30 14.05
N ALA A 872 -3.79 -12.76 12.95
CA ALA A 872 -2.98 -12.15 11.89
C ALA A 872 -2.20 -10.94 12.40
N MET A 873 -2.83 -10.01 13.13
CA MET A 873 -2.17 -8.85 13.73
C MET A 873 -1.07 -9.27 14.70
N TYR A 874 -1.34 -10.22 15.60
CA TYR A 874 -0.35 -10.66 16.59
C TYR A 874 0.94 -11.18 15.94
N PHE A 875 0.81 -11.94 14.84
CA PHE A 875 1.96 -12.54 14.16
C PHE A 875 2.59 -11.65 13.09
N GLN A 876 1.83 -10.84 12.36
CA GLN A 876 2.38 -9.94 11.35
C GLN A 876 3.02 -8.70 11.97
N ASN A 877 2.60 -8.30 13.17
CA ASN A 877 3.16 -7.13 13.87
C ASN A 877 4.29 -7.48 14.84
N ASP A 878 4.71 -8.75 14.91
CA ASP A 878 5.71 -9.25 15.86
C ASP A 878 5.37 -8.93 17.33
N THR A 879 4.07 -8.93 17.66
CA THR A 879 3.54 -8.45 18.95
C THR A 879 4.04 -9.26 20.14
N GLN A 880 4.44 -10.52 19.95
CA GLN A 880 4.98 -11.34 21.03
C GLN A 880 6.24 -10.70 21.66
N ALA A 881 7.17 -10.21 20.83
CA ALA A 881 8.40 -9.59 21.32
C ALA A 881 8.11 -8.28 22.08
N PHE A 882 7.13 -7.49 21.61
CA PHE A 882 6.64 -6.30 22.30
C PHE A 882 6.09 -6.66 23.70
N VAL A 883 5.19 -7.64 23.78
CA VAL A 883 4.58 -8.07 25.04
C VAL A 883 5.64 -8.56 26.03
N GLN A 884 6.58 -9.38 25.58
CA GLN A 884 7.66 -9.89 26.44
C GLN A 884 8.57 -8.78 26.97
N LYS A 885 8.81 -7.73 26.17
CA LYS A 885 9.65 -6.61 26.57
C LYS A 885 8.95 -5.65 27.55
N TYR A 886 7.68 -5.34 27.31
CA TYR A 886 7.01 -4.23 28.00
C TYR A 886 5.99 -4.65 29.06
N PHE A 887 5.36 -5.82 28.95
CA PHE A 887 4.35 -6.27 29.93
C PHE A 887 5.02 -7.05 31.06
N ILE A 888 5.91 -6.36 31.78
CA ILE A 888 6.63 -6.89 32.95
C ILE A 888 5.68 -6.93 34.16
N GLU A 889 4.80 -5.94 34.28
CA GLU A 889 3.85 -5.84 35.39
C GLU A 889 2.62 -6.74 35.15
N PRO A 890 2.19 -7.54 36.14
CA PRO A 890 1.01 -8.40 36.02
C PRO A 890 -0.27 -7.65 35.65
N GLU A 891 -0.36 -6.36 35.98
CA GLU A 891 -1.50 -5.47 35.73
C GLU A 891 -1.78 -5.30 34.22
N ASP A 892 -0.74 -5.29 33.39
CA ASP A 892 -0.89 -5.11 31.94
C ASP A 892 -1.55 -6.34 31.33
N LEU A 893 -1.05 -7.53 31.66
CA LEU A 893 -1.64 -8.80 31.21
C LEU A 893 -3.06 -8.97 31.76
N LYS A 894 -3.31 -8.59 33.02
CA LYS A 894 -4.68 -8.59 33.59
C LYS A 894 -5.62 -7.69 32.79
N PHE A 895 -5.17 -6.50 32.40
CA PHE A 895 -5.97 -5.59 31.55
C PHE A 895 -6.23 -6.21 30.18
N VAL A 896 -5.21 -6.75 29.51
CA VAL A 896 -5.35 -7.42 28.20
C VAL A 896 -6.38 -8.55 28.29
N HIS A 897 -6.28 -9.38 29.33
CA HIS A 897 -7.23 -10.46 29.58
C HIS A 897 -8.66 -9.96 29.85
N ALA A 898 -8.82 -8.81 30.48
CA ALA A 898 -10.14 -8.20 30.72
C ALA A 898 -10.73 -7.61 29.42
N ALA A 899 -9.95 -6.78 28.71
CA ALA A 899 -10.37 -6.14 27.47
C ALA A 899 -10.76 -7.16 26.38
N ALA A 900 -10.02 -8.28 26.27
CA ALA A 900 -10.36 -9.34 25.33
C ALA A 900 -11.68 -10.07 25.65
N ARG A 901 -12.15 -10.00 26.92
CA ARG A 901 -13.45 -10.53 27.33
C ARG A 901 -14.59 -9.56 27.04
N GLU A 902 -14.34 -8.25 27.13
CA GLU A 902 -15.32 -7.19 26.84
C GLU A 902 -15.65 -7.08 25.35
N ASN A 903 -14.65 -7.26 24.46
CA ASN A 903 -14.80 -7.16 22.99
C ASN A 903 -15.54 -8.34 22.34
N SER A 904 -16.62 -8.84 22.96
CA SER A 904 -17.45 -9.88 22.37
C SER A 904 -18.59 -9.29 21.55
N GLY A 905 -18.79 -9.78 20.32
CA GLY A 905 -19.97 -9.44 19.50
C GLY A 905 -19.76 -8.41 18.39
N GLU A 906 -18.54 -7.87 18.20
CA GLU A 906 -18.24 -6.90 17.12
C GLU A 906 -18.62 -7.44 15.73
N ASP A 907 -18.27 -8.69 15.43
CA ASP A 907 -18.65 -9.36 14.17
C ASP A 907 -20.18 -9.40 13.98
N ARG A 908 -20.94 -9.64 15.06
CA ARG A 908 -22.42 -9.68 14.98
C ARG A 908 -22.97 -8.28 14.69
N LYS A 909 -22.42 -7.26 15.36
CA LYS A 909 -22.78 -5.86 15.12
C LYS A 909 -22.49 -5.47 13.66
N ARG A 910 -21.30 -5.78 13.16
CA ARG A 910 -20.91 -5.43 11.78
C ARG A 910 -21.76 -6.15 10.73
N ARG A 911 -22.10 -7.43 10.94
CA ARG A 911 -23.03 -8.15 10.05
C ARG A 911 -24.41 -7.50 10.02
N LYS A 912 -24.91 -7.05 11.17
CA LYS A 912 -26.19 -6.32 11.26
C LYS A 912 -26.13 -4.99 10.48
N GLU A 913 -25.07 -4.21 10.66
CA GLU A 913 -24.86 -2.95 9.92
C GLU A 913 -24.85 -3.17 8.40
N ILE A 914 -24.18 -4.22 7.91
CA ILE A 914 -24.13 -4.57 6.48
C ILE A 914 -25.55 -4.87 5.94
N VAL A 915 -26.33 -5.67 6.68
CA VAL A 915 -27.69 -6.04 6.26
C VAL A 915 -28.61 -4.82 6.27
N GLU A 916 -28.58 -3.99 7.32
CA GLU A 916 -29.39 -2.78 7.42
C GLU A 916 -29.05 -1.79 6.30
N PHE A 917 -27.76 -1.64 5.98
CA PHE A 917 -27.32 -0.81 4.87
C PHE A 917 -27.78 -1.35 3.51
N ALA A 918 -27.67 -2.66 3.28
CA ALA A 918 -28.15 -3.30 2.06
C ALA A 918 -29.67 -3.14 1.88
N GLN A 919 -30.45 -3.29 2.95
CA GLN A 919 -31.89 -3.05 2.95
C GLN A 919 -32.23 -1.59 2.61
N LYS A 920 -31.49 -0.63 3.19
CA LYS A 920 -31.66 0.79 2.87
C LYS A 920 -31.39 1.07 1.38
N ARG A 921 -30.30 0.53 0.83
CA ARG A 921 -29.99 0.68 -0.60
C ARG A 921 -31.00 0.01 -1.52
N ALA A 922 -31.50 -1.17 -1.15
CA ALA A 922 -32.56 -1.83 -1.91
C ALA A 922 -33.82 -0.97 -1.97
N LYS A 923 -34.22 -0.37 -0.83
CA LYS A 923 -35.35 0.56 -0.76
C LYS A 923 -35.11 1.82 -1.61
N GLU A 924 -33.93 2.44 -1.51
CA GLU A 924 -33.57 3.60 -2.35
C GLU A 924 -33.63 3.27 -3.85
N LYS A 925 -33.12 2.09 -4.26
CA LYS A 925 -33.21 1.64 -5.66
C LYS A 925 -34.67 1.42 -6.09
N GLU A 926 -35.50 0.84 -5.22
CA GLU A 926 -36.93 0.63 -5.51
C GLU A 926 -37.69 1.95 -5.62
N ASP A 927 -37.43 2.91 -4.72
CA ASP A 927 -38.02 4.24 -4.74
C ASP A 927 -37.61 5.00 -6.01
N ASN A 928 -36.33 4.94 -6.38
CA ASN A 928 -35.83 5.49 -7.63
C ASN A 928 -36.46 4.82 -8.87
N ARG A 929 -36.66 3.49 -8.84
CA ARG A 929 -37.34 2.75 -9.93
C ARG A 929 -38.79 3.19 -10.07
N LYS A 930 -39.52 3.32 -8.95
CA LYS A 930 -40.89 3.83 -8.93
C LYS A 930 -40.95 5.27 -9.44
N GLU A 931 -39.99 6.11 -9.08
CA GLU A 931 -39.92 7.50 -9.57
C GLU A 931 -39.62 7.54 -11.08
N ARG A 932 -38.70 6.71 -11.57
CA ARG A 932 -38.42 6.56 -13.02
C ARG A 932 -39.64 6.06 -13.79
N GLN A 933 -40.33 5.05 -13.28
CA GLN A 933 -41.57 4.53 -13.87
C GLN A 933 -42.67 5.60 -13.90
N LYS A 934 -42.87 6.35 -12.81
CA LYS A 934 -43.81 7.48 -12.79
C LYS A 934 -43.45 8.56 -13.81
N LYS A 935 -42.17 8.93 -13.92
CA LYS A 935 -41.69 9.90 -14.93
C LYS A 935 -41.87 9.37 -16.36
N ALA A 936 -41.59 8.10 -16.60
CA ALA A 936 -41.78 7.47 -17.90
C ALA A 936 -43.26 7.39 -18.28
N GLN A 937 -44.13 7.01 -17.34
CA GLN A 937 -45.58 6.96 -17.57
C GLN A 937 -46.15 8.36 -17.79
N ALA A 938 -45.74 9.36 -17.01
CA ALA A 938 -46.13 10.76 -17.22
C ALA A 938 -45.65 11.29 -18.59
N LYS A 939 -44.43 10.93 -19.00
CA LYS A 939 -43.91 11.29 -20.34
C LYS A 939 -44.72 10.61 -21.44
N LYS A 940 -45.03 9.32 -21.30
CA LYS A 940 -45.87 8.59 -22.26
C LYS A 940 -47.26 9.20 -22.37
N SER A 941 -47.93 9.46 -21.25
CA SER A 941 -49.25 10.12 -21.26
C SER A 941 -49.21 11.54 -21.86
N HIS A 942 -48.12 12.29 -21.67
CA HIS A 942 -47.92 13.59 -22.34
C HIS A 942 -47.73 13.45 -23.86
N LEU A 943 -46.97 12.44 -24.30
CA LEU A 943 -46.81 12.14 -25.73
C LEU A 943 -48.11 11.62 -26.37
N ASP A 944 -48.89 10.78 -25.68
CA ASP A 944 -50.19 10.28 -26.15
C ASP A 944 -51.20 11.42 -26.42
N GLN A 945 -51.10 12.53 -25.68
CA GLN A 945 -51.95 13.72 -25.87
C GLN A 945 -51.50 14.62 -27.04
N LEU A 946 -50.30 14.43 -27.57
CA LEU A 946 -49.77 15.22 -28.67
C LEU A 946 -50.15 14.61 -30.02
N GLU A 947 -50.75 15.42 -30.89
CA GLU A 947 -51.01 15.04 -32.27
C GLU A 947 -49.73 15.13 -33.13
N LEU A 948 -49.60 14.20 -34.09
CA LEU A 948 -48.51 14.20 -35.07
C LEU A 948 -48.68 15.38 -36.04
N ILE A 949 -47.76 16.33 -35.98
CA ILE A 949 -47.69 17.44 -36.95
C ILE A 949 -46.99 16.97 -38.21
N LEU A 950 -47.76 16.76 -39.29
CA LEU A 950 -47.27 16.28 -40.58
C LEU A 950 -47.00 17.42 -41.59
N ASP A 951 -47.10 18.68 -41.17
CA ASP A 951 -46.70 19.84 -41.97
C ASP A 951 -45.25 20.25 -41.70
N ALA A 952 -44.38 20.08 -42.70
CA ALA A 952 -42.97 20.44 -42.61
C ALA A 952 -42.71 21.93 -42.33
N ASN A 953 -43.64 22.83 -42.69
CA ASN A 953 -43.48 24.25 -42.38
C ASN A 953 -43.80 24.54 -40.91
N ALA A 954 -44.83 23.91 -40.34
CA ALA A 954 -45.15 24.02 -38.92
C ALA A 954 -44.02 23.52 -37.99
N ILE A 955 -43.22 22.53 -38.43
CA ILE A 955 -42.05 22.05 -37.67
C ILE A 955 -40.92 23.10 -37.56
N LYS A 956 -40.81 24.02 -38.53
CA LYS A 956 -39.78 25.09 -38.49
C LYS A 956 -40.01 26.07 -37.34
N ASP A 957 -41.27 26.26 -36.95
CA ASP A 957 -41.67 27.21 -35.91
C ASP A 957 -41.60 26.62 -34.50
N LEU A 958 -41.56 25.28 -34.36
CA LEU A 958 -41.39 24.60 -33.08
C LEU A 958 -40.00 24.86 -32.48
N LYS A 959 -39.94 25.20 -31.19
CA LYS A 959 -38.70 25.51 -30.46
C LYS A 959 -38.64 24.77 -29.12
N GLY A 960 -37.42 24.51 -28.65
CA GLY A 960 -37.17 24.04 -27.29
C GLY A 960 -37.83 22.69 -26.99
N ALA A 961 -38.73 22.67 -26.00
CA ALA A 961 -39.42 21.46 -25.55
C ALA A 961 -40.40 20.91 -26.60
N ALA A 962 -41.20 21.76 -27.24
CA ALA A 962 -42.23 21.33 -28.20
C ALA A 962 -41.64 20.61 -29.42
N LEU A 963 -40.47 21.03 -29.90
CA LEU A 963 -39.75 20.34 -30.99
C LEU A 963 -39.25 18.95 -30.56
N ARG A 964 -38.80 18.82 -29.31
CA ARG A 964 -38.30 17.55 -28.76
C ARG A 964 -39.43 16.57 -28.49
N ASP A 965 -40.55 17.06 -27.96
CA ASP A 965 -41.75 16.24 -27.74
C ASP A 965 -42.29 15.72 -29.08
N MET A 966 -42.26 16.54 -30.14
CA MET A 966 -42.62 16.10 -31.50
C MET A 966 -41.64 15.06 -32.05
N PHE A 967 -40.33 15.23 -31.84
CA PHE A 967 -39.33 14.22 -32.22
C PHE A 967 -39.58 12.88 -31.54
N ASP A 968 -39.85 12.89 -30.24
CA ASP A 968 -40.17 11.69 -29.47
C ASP A 968 -41.50 11.05 -29.92
N LYS A 969 -42.49 11.86 -30.34
CA LYS A 969 -43.75 11.35 -30.91
C LYS A 969 -43.57 10.67 -32.27
N PHE A 970 -42.72 11.24 -33.15
CA PHE A 970 -42.35 10.59 -34.41
C PHE A 970 -41.57 9.28 -34.18
N LYS A 971 -40.77 9.19 -33.10
CA LYS A 971 -40.14 7.92 -32.69
C LYS A 971 -41.17 6.88 -32.25
N GLU A 972 -42.15 7.25 -31.42
CA GLU A 972 -43.23 6.34 -30.98
C GLU A 972 -44.04 5.80 -32.17
N ALA A 973 -44.23 6.61 -33.22
CA ALA A 973 -44.90 6.22 -34.44
C ALA A 973 -44.04 5.41 -35.43
N ASN A 974 -42.81 5.01 -35.04
CA ASN A 974 -41.85 4.26 -35.85
C ASN A 974 -41.47 4.96 -37.18
N ALA A 975 -41.25 6.27 -37.18
CA ALA A 975 -40.85 6.97 -38.39
C ALA A 975 -39.41 6.63 -38.83
N PRO A 976 -39.15 6.47 -40.15
CA PRO A 976 -37.83 6.14 -40.68
C PRO A 976 -36.82 7.29 -40.53
N ASP A 977 -35.52 6.98 -40.60
CA ASP A 977 -34.40 7.94 -40.64
C ASP A 977 -34.20 8.83 -39.40
N LEU A 978 -34.85 8.52 -38.26
CA LEU A 978 -34.65 9.24 -36.99
C LEU A 978 -33.35 8.87 -36.24
N GLY A 979 -32.68 7.79 -36.63
CA GLY A 979 -31.52 7.20 -35.92
C GLY A 979 -30.16 7.87 -36.16
N LYS A 980 -30.06 8.83 -37.10
CA LYS A 980 -28.80 9.55 -37.42
C LYS A 980 -28.54 10.80 -36.56
N VAL A 981 -29.46 11.13 -35.65
CA VAL A 981 -29.30 12.24 -34.70
C VAL A 981 -28.68 11.70 -33.42
N ASP A 982 -27.55 12.27 -33.02
CA ASP A 982 -26.62 11.77 -32.01
C ASP A 982 -27.30 11.27 -30.70
N LYS A 983 -26.80 10.16 -30.15
CA LYS A 983 -27.41 9.36 -29.06
C LYS A 983 -27.38 10.05 -27.67
N GLY A 984 -27.01 11.31 -27.59
CA GLY A 984 -27.05 12.12 -26.36
C GLY A 984 -28.41 12.79 -26.14
N ARG A 985 -28.74 13.16 -24.89
CA ARG A 985 -29.95 13.94 -24.52
C ARG A 985 -30.08 15.32 -25.22
N TYR A 986 -29.13 15.70 -26.09
CA TYR A 986 -29.00 17.03 -26.69
C TYR A 986 -28.45 16.96 -28.13
N GLY A 987 -29.17 16.34 -29.07
CA GLY A 987 -28.89 16.52 -30.50
C GLY A 987 -28.99 18.00 -30.90
N LYS A 988 -28.20 18.46 -31.90
CA LYS A 988 -28.31 19.85 -32.36
C LYS A 988 -29.72 20.09 -32.90
N VAL A 989 -30.30 21.24 -32.59
CA VAL A 989 -31.69 21.60 -32.93
C VAL A 989 -31.96 21.50 -34.44
N GLY A 990 -30.95 21.77 -35.27
CA GLY A 990 -31.03 21.59 -36.73
C GLY A 990 -31.23 20.13 -37.13
N ASP A 991 -30.42 19.23 -36.59
CA ASP A 991 -30.45 17.79 -36.91
C ASP A 991 -31.81 17.15 -36.53
N ILE A 992 -32.39 17.56 -35.39
CA ILE A 992 -33.71 17.11 -34.95
C ILE A 992 -34.78 17.55 -35.95
N ARG A 993 -34.74 18.81 -36.41
CA ARG A 993 -35.71 19.32 -37.41
C ARG A 993 -35.56 18.60 -38.74
N ASP A 994 -34.34 18.42 -39.22
CA ASP A 994 -34.07 17.78 -40.50
C ASP A 994 -34.53 16.32 -40.50
N ALA A 995 -34.37 15.62 -39.36
CA ALA A 995 -34.87 14.26 -39.18
C ALA A 995 -36.41 14.19 -39.22
N ILE A 996 -37.11 15.08 -38.50
CA ILE A 996 -38.59 15.13 -38.54
C ILE A 996 -39.08 15.48 -39.95
N VAL A 997 -38.45 16.44 -40.62
CA VAL A 997 -38.83 16.84 -41.99
C VAL A 997 -38.64 15.69 -42.99
N LYS A 998 -37.56 14.91 -42.86
CA LYS A 998 -37.36 13.70 -43.69
C LYS A 998 -38.39 12.61 -43.41
N ALA A 999 -38.80 12.44 -42.16
CA ALA A 999 -39.87 11.52 -41.78
C ALA A 999 -41.22 11.95 -42.38
N ILE A 1000 -41.54 13.25 -42.33
CA ILE A 1000 -42.72 13.85 -42.98
C ILE A 1000 -42.67 13.67 -44.51
N ASP A 1001 -41.51 13.90 -45.15
CA ASP A 1001 -41.35 13.65 -46.58
C ASP A 1001 -41.59 12.18 -46.93
N SER A 1002 -41.17 11.26 -46.07
CA SER A 1002 -41.41 9.82 -46.24
C SER A 1002 -42.89 9.47 -46.08
N TYR A 1003 -43.61 10.14 -45.18
CA TYR A 1003 -45.06 10.06 -45.06
C TYR A 1003 -45.77 10.53 -46.34
N HIS A 1004 -45.45 11.72 -46.84
CA HIS A 1004 -46.06 12.27 -48.06
C HIS A 1004 -45.75 11.44 -49.31
N LYS A 1005 -44.58 10.80 -49.36
CA LYS A 1005 -44.18 9.85 -50.41
C LYS A 1005 -44.81 8.46 -50.24
N LYS A 1006 -45.69 8.25 -49.23
CA LYS A 1006 -46.30 6.97 -48.86
C LYS A 1006 -45.29 5.84 -48.57
N LYS A 1007 -44.07 6.20 -48.17
CA LYS A 1007 -43.02 5.25 -47.78
C LYS A 1007 -43.10 4.85 -46.31
N TRP A 1008 -43.88 5.58 -45.52
CA TRP A 1008 -44.19 5.29 -44.13
C TRP A 1008 -45.63 5.73 -43.83
N VAL A 1009 -46.33 4.98 -42.98
CA VAL A 1009 -47.66 5.28 -42.49
C VAL A 1009 -47.62 5.19 -40.96
N PRO A 1010 -48.01 6.24 -40.22
CA PRO A 1010 -48.10 6.19 -38.77
C PRO A 1010 -49.12 5.12 -38.40
N ALA A 1011 -48.78 4.25 -37.45
CA ALA A 1011 -49.73 3.30 -36.90
C ALA A 1011 -50.88 4.07 -36.22
N LEU A 1012 -52.05 4.13 -36.85
CA LEU A 1012 -53.27 4.72 -36.31
C LEU A 1012 -54.19 3.57 -35.87
N ASP A 1013 -54.45 3.53 -34.56
CA ASP A 1013 -55.44 2.73 -33.82
C ASP A 1013 -56.05 1.50 -34.54
N SER A 1014 -55.48 0.33 -34.28
CA SER A 1014 -56.22 -0.95 -34.27
C SER A 1014 -56.40 -1.39 -32.81
N LEU A 1015 -57.55 -1.10 -32.23
CA LEU A 1015 -57.96 -1.66 -30.95
C LEU A 1015 -58.45 -3.11 -31.13
N ALA A 1016 -58.05 -3.94 -30.16
CA ALA A 1016 -58.63 -5.18 -29.68
C ALA A 1016 -58.11 -6.52 -30.26
N GLU A 1017 -57.68 -7.35 -29.31
CA GLU A 1017 -57.41 -8.80 -29.37
C GLU A 1017 -56.02 -9.27 -29.80
N GLY A 1018 -55.10 -9.12 -28.85
CA GLY A 1018 -53.91 -9.97 -28.72
C GLY A 1018 -53.34 -9.77 -27.33
N ASN A 1019 -53.59 -10.70 -26.41
CA ASN A 1019 -52.86 -10.80 -25.15
C ASN A 1019 -51.40 -11.12 -25.47
N GLU A 1020 -50.61 -10.10 -25.80
CA GLU A 1020 -49.17 -10.13 -25.55
C GLU A 1020 -48.95 -9.40 -24.23
N GLU A 1021 -48.61 -10.18 -23.21
CA GLU A 1021 -47.92 -9.66 -22.04
C GLU A 1021 -46.87 -8.66 -22.52
N VAL A 1022 -47.09 -7.38 -22.19
CA VAL A 1022 -46.01 -6.41 -22.20
C VAL A 1022 -45.01 -6.91 -21.17
N ILE A 1023 -44.08 -7.74 -21.62
CA ILE A 1023 -42.80 -7.93 -20.98
C ILE A 1023 -42.19 -6.53 -21.03
N LEU A 1024 -42.45 -5.76 -19.99
CA LEU A 1024 -41.59 -4.69 -19.56
C LEU A 1024 -40.24 -5.37 -19.44
N THR A 1025 -39.42 -5.25 -20.49
CA THR A 1025 -38.04 -5.66 -20.45
C THR A 1025 -37.50 -5.06 -19.18
N ASP A 1026 -37.15 -5.93 -18.24
CA ASP A 1026 -36.41 -5.56 -17.06
C ASP A 1026 -35.20 -4.77 -17.56
N ASP A 1027 -35.29 -3.44 -17.48
CA ASP A 1027 -34.17 -2.53 -17.32
C ASP A 1027 -33.54 -2.80 -15.93
N GLU A 1028 -33.31 -4.09 -15.63
CA GLU A 1028 -32.27 -4.54 -14.73
C GLU A 1028 -30.96 -4.40 -15.50
N ALA A 1029 -30.51 -3.14 -15.57
CA ALA A 1029 -29.12 -2.91 -15.23
C ALA A 1029 -28.94 -3.49 -13.82
N SER A 1030 -28.53 -4.76 -13.76
CA SER A 1030 -27.65 -5.19 -12.68
C SER A 1030 -26.42 -4.30 -12.78
N ASP A 1031 -26.51 -3.15 -12.13
CA ASP A 1031 -25.45 -2.18 -11.84
C ASP A 1031 -24.45 -2.81 -10.85
N TRP A 1032 -24.10 -4.07 -11.14
CA TRP A 1032 -23.24 -5.01 -10.41
C TRP A 1032 -22.29 -5.74 -11.38
N GLU A 1033 -22.36 -5.49 -12.70
CA GLU A 1033 -21.38 -5.97 -13.69
C GLU A 1033 -20.90 -4.89 -14.68
N SER A 1034 -21.16 -3.59 -14.42
CA SER A 1034 -20.59 -2.49 -15.24
C SER A 1034 -19.68 -1.54 -14.46
N ASP A 1035 -19.15 -1.96 -13.31
CA ASP A 1035 -17.80 -1.55 -12.99
C ASP A 1035 -16.91 -2.49 -13.79
N ASN A 1036 -16.31 -1.93 -14.85
CA ASN A 1036 -15.15 -2.47 -15.55
C ASN A 1036 -13.91 -2.44 -14.62
N ASP A 1037 -14.11 -2.93 -13.39
CA ASP A 1037 -13.12 -3.31 -12.39
C ASP A 1037 -12.61 -4.69 -12.80
N MET A 1038 -11.83 -4.69 -13.89
CA MET A 1038 -10.67 -5.58 -13.95
C MET A 1038 -9.63 -5.01 -12.96
N ASP A 1039 -9.83 -5.31 -11.69
CA ASP A 1039 -8.78 -5.37 -10.69
C ASP A 1039 -8.11 -6.76 -10.72
#